data_AF-A0A7C8AI38-F1
#
_entry.id   AF-A0A7C8AI38-F1
#
_cell.length_a   1.000
_cell.length_b   1.000
_cell.length_c   1.000
_cell.angle_alpha   90.00
_cell.angle_beta   90.00
_cell.angle_gamma   90.00
#
_symmetry.space_group_name_H-M   'P 1'
#
loop_
_entity.id
_entity.type
_entity.pdbx_description
1 polymer ?
#
loop_
_entity_poly.entity_id
_entity_poly.type
_entity_poly.pdbx_seq_one_letter_code
_entity_poly.pdbx_strand_id
1 'polypeptide(L)'
;MRTHRRSRLSASTAGLTLLFLLVGVAPMTGCDHENPPPPDVLVLDEHASGDNQCGMYGEALAKPLQAAVLGRQVRGWLGGKGARKPVEGIEVVFTVENPATGAVFEENGDNRLAVITNAAGVAAARLKLGHTPGDVYVTASADSVPNPKPVRFRALAGVEIIGRELEGPTGGVIDAFGLRLHDAPGTPAEGVEVQFRVVGDDHGAKVGNDVLFTDRDGLAVTTWKLGQDVDRYFARAAIRDTRPIPESERFHAAEVGFEAMGMNKGEMAVKLLGGLAVFIFGMKLMSGGLRRMADRRLKSILQAMTRNRLLAVVVGAGLTAMIQSSSATTVMTVGFVNAGLMTLRQAIGVELGATIGTTITAQIIAFRLEDLAFPAIAIGLILTGLSRKAHVKAAGEAILGFGLLFLGMQTMSGILKPLRHSPEFVALFRSFDCTPADGGMIRPGPALMCILIGTVATAVVQSSSATVGLVLALSSQGLVSFYTAVPLILGDNIGTTITAVLASAPANRNAKRTALAHTLFKVFGATYMYALLFVPLWEGRPIFLGFVDAITPGAVFSENPVNVLRHVANAHTAFNVLNCILLLPFLGAMVRLCQRIIPVTDADRETVLEYLEPHLLNTPTLALQQAIREVGYMVRRAQKSIDEACAFFHGGPRELEDRVLNREELIDRLQHEITAYLVDLSRRELAPAEAALIPALIHAVNDTERIGDHSETLVDLTRMKRSDNHQLTEGANREIRELQALLDMQFDAVLRVFHAGELDQAKTVLKKEDEINRLVRDATEAHVRRLEQGECEIHSGVIFLEVLTALERVGDRLTNIAERAGAIIQTVQ
;
A
#
# COMPACT_ATOMS: atom_id res chain seq x y z
N MET A 1 -28.52 40.96 41.27
CA MET A 1 -27.48 40.05 41.79
C MET A 1 -27.44 38.79 40.91
N ARG A 2 -26.24 38.31 40.55
CA ARG A 2 -25.90 37.24 39.57
C ARG A 2 -25.84 37.62 38.06
N THR A 3 -24.73 38.31 37.76
CA THR A 3 -23.70 38.03 36.73
C THR A 3 -24.09 37.54 35.32
N HIS A 4 -23.82 38.44 34.37
CA HIS A 4 -23.53 38.32 32.95
C HIS A 4 -22.91 37.00 32.43
N ARG A 5 -23.50 36.45 31.36
CA ARG A 5 -22.88 35.53 30.40
C ARG A 5 -22.03 36.31 29.37
N ARG A 6 -20.70 36.26 29.52
CA ARG A 6 -19.72 36.14 28.42
C ARG A 6 -19.33 34.65 28.37
N SER A 7 -19.11 33.96 27.27
CA SER A 7 -18.10 34.24 26.24
C SER A 7 -18.25 33.27 25.06
N ARG A 8 -17.68 33.68 23.92
CA ARG A 8 -17.45 32.92 22.69
C ARG A 8 -16.65 31.64 23.00
N LEU A 9 -17.13 30.47 22.57
CA LEU A 9 -16.38 29.21 22.42
C LEU A 9 -16.28 28.96 20.90
N SER A 10 -15.28 29.52 20.21
CA SER A 10 -13.89 29.07 20.00
C SER A 10 -13.74 27.99 18.92
N ALA A 11 -12.95 28.36 17.90
CA ALA A 11 -12.56 27.61 16.72
C ALA A 11 -11.63 26.41 17.01
N SER A 12 -12.00 25.48 17.89
CA SER A 12 -11.02 24.63 18.58
C SER A 12 -10.97 23.13 18.23
N THR A 13 -11.79 22.58 17.33
CA THR A 13 -11.82 21.11 17.14
C THR A 13 -11.78 20.59 15.70
N ALA A 14 -11.93 21.46 14.69
CA ALA A 14 -12.13 21.01 13.30
C ALA A 14 -10.92 21.18 12.36
N GLY A 15 -9.81 21.79 12.80
CA GLY A 15 -8.60 21.99 11.97
C GLY A 15 -7.27 21.67 12.65
N LEU A 16 -7.17 21.79 13.98
CA LEU A 16 -5.91 21.66 14.71
C LEU A 16 -5.43 20.20 14.88
N THR A 17 -6.32 19.22 14.97
CA THR A 17 -5.95 17.80 15.12
C THR A 17 -5.45 17.19 13.79
N LEU A 18 -5.82 17.82 12.66
CA LEU A 18 -5.26 17.52 11.35
C LEU A 18 -3.79 17.99 11.22
N LEU A 19 -3.38 18.95 12.05
CA LEU A 19 -1.99 19.42 12.13
C LEU A 19 -1.18 18.64 13.17
N PHE A 20 -1.81 18.10 14.22
CA PHE A 20 -1.12 17.44 15.35
C PHE A 20 -0.70 15.97 15.13
N LEU A 21 -1.19 15.28 14.10
CA LEU A 21 -0.80 13.88 13.79
C LEU A 21 0.02 13.75 12.49
N LEU A 22 0.05 14.81 11.66
CA LEU A 22 1.20 15.09 10.79
C LEU A 22 2.47 15.43 11.63
N VAL A 23 2.28 15.74 12.92
CA VAL A 23 3.32 16.05 13.92
C VAL A 23 3.78 14.80 14.69
N GLY A 24 3.70 13.61 14.08
CA GLY A 24 4.55 12.46 14.43
C GLY A 24 6.04 12.67 14.12
N VAL A 25 6.52 13.91 14.20
CA VAL A 25 7.90 14.39 13.98
C VAL A 25 8.67 14.50 15.31
N ALA A 26 8.04 14.20 16.45
CA ALA A 26 8.71 14.14 17.75
C ALA A 26 9.02 12.67 18.09
N PRO A 27 10.15 12.11 17.61
CA PRO A 27 11.45 12.47 18.18
C PRO A 27 12.51 12.66 17.08
N MET A 28 12.42 13.77 16.34
CA MET A 28 13.37 14.09 15.27
C MET A 28 13.92 15.51 15.44
N THR A 29 14.61 15.74 16.54
CA THR A 29 15.53 16.87 16.66
C THR A 29 16.71 16.44 17.51
N GLY A 30 17.80 16.10 16.85
CA GLY A 30 19.09 15.84 17.48
C GLY A 30 20.18 16.10 16.46
N CYS A 31 20.51 17.37 16.25
CA CYS A 31 21.73 17.78 15.55
C CYS A 31 22.29 19.00 16.29
N ASP A 32 23.39 18.77 17.02
CA ASP A 32 24.38 19.81 17.26
C ASP A 32 25.27 19.90 16.01
N HIS A 33 25.23 21.06 15.36
CA HIS A 33 26.10 21.45 14.26
C HIS A 33 27.22 22.33 14.84
N GLU A 34 28.22 21.76 15.50
CA GLU A 34 29.46 22.52 15.80
C GLU A 34 30.72 21.67 15.66
N ASN A 35 31.62 22.18 14.81
CA ASN A 35 33.00 21.81 14.48
C ASN A 35 33.27 20.42 13.84
N PRO A 36 34.13 20.36 12.80
CA PRO A 36 34.62 19.08 12.30
C PRO A 36 35.33 18.34 13.44
N PRO A 37 35.03 17.04 13.64
CA PRO A 37 35.61 16.29 14.74
C PRO A 37 37.14 16.23 14.57
N PRO A 38 37.92 16.36 15.65
CA PRO A 38 39.37 16.29 15.55
C PRO A 38 39.79 14.92 14.97
N PRO A 39 40.82 14.89 14.11
CA PRO A 39 41.34 13.65 13.54
C PRO A 39 41.83 12.72 14.66
N ASP A 40 41.63 11.42 14.50
CA ASP A 40 41.98 10.41 15.51
C ASP A 40 42.79 9.25 14.94
N VAL A 41 42.38 8.69 13.80
CA VAL A 41 43.04 7.54 13.16
C VAL A 41 43.13 7.68 11.64
N LEU A 42 44.20 7.14 11.08
CA LEU A 42 44.37 6.89 9.64
C LEU A 42 44.15 5.39 9.39
N VAL A 43 43.30 5.04 8.42
CA VAL A 43 42.97 3.65 8.08
C VAL A 43 42.95 3.46 6.56
N LEU A 44 43.07 2.21 6.09
CA LEU A 44 42.70 1.88 4.72
C LEU A 44 41.24 2.23 4.50
N ASP A 45 40.91 2.73 3.32
CA ASP A 45 39.51 2.80 2.92
C ASP A 45 38.94 1.36 2.82
N GLU A 46 38.04 0.99 3.72
CA GLU A 46 37.49 -0.37 3.82
C GLU A 46 36.73 -0.80 2.54
N HIS A 47 36.39 0.11 1.64
CA HIS A 47 35.58 -0.16 0.45
C HIS A 47 36.34 0.07 -0.86
N ALA A 48 37.36 0.94 -0.86
CA ALA A 48 38.03 1.37 -2.09
C ALA A 48 39.55 1.57 -1.96
N SER A 49 40.20 0.99 -0.94
CA SER A 49 41.64 1.19 -0.65
C SER A 49 42.61 1.03 -1.81
N GLY A 50 42.26 0.27 -2.86
CA GLY A 50 43.19 -0.04 -3.94
C GLY A 50 44.38 -0.91 -3.49
N ASP A 51 44.32 -1.51 -2.30
CA ASP A 51 45.36 -2.39 -1.79
C ASP A 51 45.38 -3.74 -2.55
N ASN A 52 46.55 -4.39 -2.59
CA ASN A 52 46.81 -5.68 -3.24
C ASN A 52 46.53 -5.74 -4.75
N GLN A 53 46.68 -4.62 -5.45
CA GLN A 53 46.50 -4.57 -6.91
C GLN A 53 47.71 -5.17 -7.65
N CYS A 54 47.44 -5.86 -8.75
CA CYS A 54 48.46 -6.29 -9.71
C CYS A 54 48.41 -5.39 -10.94
N GLY A 55 49.55 -5.11 -11.56
CA GLY A 55 49.64 -4.32 -12.78
C GLY A 55 50.92 -4.58 -13.58
N MET A 56 50.92 -4.10 -14.82
CA MET A 56 52.05 -4.23 -15.72
C MET A 56 53.06 -3.10 -15.50
N TYR A 57 54.31 -3.36 -15.88
CA TYR A 57 55.39 -2.38 -15.77
C TYR A 57 55.11 -1.10 -16.56
N GLY A 58 55.43 0.05 -15.95
CA GLY A 58 55.24 1.34 -16.60
C GLY A 58 53.79 1.79 -16.72
N GLU A 59 52.82 1.02 -16.22
CA GLU A 59 51.40 1.38 -16.21
C GLU A 59 50.96 1.88 -14.83
N ALA A 60 49.97 2.78 -14.83
CA ALA A 60 49.28 3.18 -13.62
C ALA A 60 48.32 2.08 -13.16
N LEU A 61 48.28 1.83 -11.86
CA LEU A 61 47.29 0.92 -11.28
C LEU A 61 45.88 1.41 -11.61
N ALA A 62 45.00 0.45 -11.93
CA ALA A 62 43.63 0.74 -12.33
C ALA A 62 42.83 1.52 -11.27
N LYS A 63 43.07 1.24 -9.98
CA LYS A 63 42.46 1.97 -8.86
C LYS A 63 43.54 2.77 -8.10
N PRO A 64 43.23 3.98 -7.62
CA PRO A 64 44.13 4.69 -6.73
C PRO A 64 44.23 3.98 -5.36
N LEU A 65 45.36 4.17 -4.68
CA LEU A 65 45.55 3.80 -3.28
C LEU A 65 44.82 4.83 -2.41
N GLN A 66 43.93 4.38 -1.53
CA GLN A 66 43.07 5.25 -0.73
C GLN A 66 43.21 5.01 0.77
N ALA A 67 43.48 6.08 1.51
CA ALA A 67 43.52 6.11 2.97
C ALA A 67 42.47 7.11 3.48
N ALA A 68 41.79 6.75 4.55
CA ALA A 68 40.77 7.58 5.18
C ALA A 68 41.23 8.08 6.56
N VAL A 69 41.03 9.37 6.82
CA VAL A 69 41.23 9.98 8.14
C VAL A 69 39.88 10.11 8.83
N LEU A 70 39.79 9.48 9.99
CA LEU A 70 38.56 9.38 10.76
C LEU A 70 38.75 10.03 12.15
N GLY A 71 37.72 10.73 12.61
CA GLY A 71 37.65 11.32 13.93
C GLY A 71 37.34 10.31 15.03
N ARG A 72 37.25 10.80 16.27
CA ARG A 72 36.93 9.96 17.44
C ARG A 72 35.57 9.27 17.30
N GLN A 73 35.49 8.04 17.80
CA GLN A 73 34.24 7.29 17.84
C GLN A 73 33.29 7.90 18.87
N VAL A 74 32.15 8.42 18.40
CA VAL A 74 31.11 9.01 19.28
C VAL A 74 30.03 7.97 19.51
N ARG A 75 29.87 7.50 20.75
CA ARG A 75 28.78 6.59 21.12
C ARG A 75 27.44 7.30 21.04
N GLY A 76 26.47 6.66 20.39
CA GLY A 76 25.10 7.17 20.36
C GLY A 76 24.44 7.09 21.73
N TRP A 77 23.48 7.97 21.99
CA TRP A 77 22.73 8.07 23.25
C TRP A 77 22.05 6.75 23.69
N LEU A 78 21.79 5.84 22.75
CA LEU A 78 21.18 4.52 22.99
C LEU A 78 22.19 3.35 23.09
N GLY A 79 23.48 3.62 23.36
CA GLY A 79 24.44 2.57 23.73
C GLY A 79 25.04 1.75 22.57
N GLY A 80 24.83 2.17 21.32
CA GLY A 80 25.53 1.59 20.17
C GLY A 80 27.04 1.91 20.17
N LYS A 81 27.85 1.08 19.50
CA LYS A 81 29.32 1.26 19.42
C LYS A 81 29.73 2.65 18.92
N GLY A 82 28.86 3.36 18.19
CA GLY A 82 29.15 4.68 17.62
C GLY A 82 29.89 4.57 16.29
N ALA A 83 29.74 5.57 15.42
CA ALA A 83 30.46 5.67 14.15
C ALA A 83 31.60 6.69 14.26
N ARG A 84 32.69 6.46 13.55
CA ARG A 84 33.71 7.49 13.33
C ARG A 84 33.26 8.37 12.17
N LYS A 85 33.39 9.68 12.33
CA LYS A 85 33.08 10.64 11.26
C LYS A 85 34.34 10.90 10.44
N PRO A 86 34.23 11.06 9.11
CA PRO A 86 35.36 11.44 8.27
C PRO A 86 35.86 12.85 8.60
N VAL A 87 37.15 13.11 8.35
CA VAL A 87 37.79 14.40 8.60
C VAL A 87 38.45 14.92 7.32
N GLU A 88 37.88 16.00 6.78
CA GLU A 88 38.38 16.72 5.61
C GLU A 88 39.58 17.62 5.97
N GLY A 89 40.41 17.93 4.97
CA GLY A 89 41.47 18.93 5.10
C GLY A 89 42.75 18.43 5.78
N ILE A 90 42.92 17.12 5.92
CA ILE A 90 44.10 16.51 6.54
C ILE A 90 45.07 16.10 5.45
N GLU A 91 46.34 16.51 5.56
CA GLU A 91 47.39 16.06 4.67
C GLU A 91 47.81 14.62 4.99
N VAL A 92 47.75 13.76 3.99
CA VAL A 92 48.21 12.38 4.00
C VAL A 92 49.33 12.26 2.98
N VAL A 93 50.49 11.76 3.42
CA VAL A 93 51.67 11.60 2.57
C VAL A 93 51.88 10.14 2.23
N PHE A 94 51.78 9.81 0.96
CA PHE A 94 52.09 8.51 0.39
C PHE A 94 53.57 8.45 0.00
N THR A 95 54.26 7.38 0.37
CA THR A 95 55.69 7.16 0.08
C THR A 95 55.92 5.72 -0.37
N VAL A 96 56.58 5.54 -1.51
CA VAL A 96 57.06 4.23 -1.97
C VAL A 96 58.24 3.81 -1.09
N GLU A 97 58.15 2.66 -0.42
CA GLU A 97 59.13 2.22 0.58
C GLU A 97 60.51 1.92 -0.04
N ASN A 98 60.52 1.37 -1.26
CA ASN A 98 61.74 1.06 -1.99
C ASN A 98 61.77 1.81 -3.33
N PRO A 99 62.47 2.95 -3.42
CA PRO A 99 62.62 3.71 -4.66
C PRO A 99 63.29 2.94 -5.80
N ALA A 100 64.08 1.89 -5.50
CA ALA A 100 64.73 1.07 -6.53
C ALA A 100 63.72 0.31 -7.40
N THR A 101 62.46 0.18 -6.95
CA THR A 101 61.38 -0.40 -7.75
C THR A 101 61.06 0.40 -9.01
N GLY A 102 61.43 1.69 -9.03
CA GLY A 102 61.08 2.65 -10.08
C GLY A 102 59.61 3.05 -10.08
N ALA A 103 58.83 2.67 -9.07
CA ALA A 103 57.44 3.07 -8.95
C ALA A 103 57.32 4.53 -8.49
N VAL A 104 56.38 5.25 -9.10
CA VAL A 104 56.14 6.69 -8.87
C VAL A 104 54.65 6.97 -8.85
N PHE A 105 54.21 8.07 -8.22
CA PHE A 105 52.81 8.48 -8.30
C PHE A 105 52.53 9.19 -9.63
N GLU A 106 51.42 8.88 -10.28
CA GLU A 106 51.03 9.44 -11.58
C GLU A 106 50.86 10.97 -11.51
N GLU A 107 50.41 11.46 -10.36
CA GLU A 107 50.08 12.87 -10.12
C GLU A 107 51.29 13.80 -10.19
N ASN A 108 52.48 13.35 -9.77
CA ASN A 108 53.68 14.18 -9.71
C ASN A 108 54.95 13.53 -10.29
N GLY A 109 54.90 12.25 -10.65
CA GLY A 109 56.05 11.50 -11.17
C GLY A 109 57.14 11.22 -10.14
N ASP A 110 56.86 11.36 -8.84
CA ASP A 110 57.82 11.14 -7.74
C ASP A 110 57.44 9.93 -6.88
N ASN A 111 58.37 9.43 -6.07
CA ASN A 111 58.15 8.32 -5.13
C ASN A 111 57.43 8.74 -3.84
N ARG A 112 57.05 10.02 -3.73
CA ARG A 112 56.37 10.62 -2.59
C ARG A 112 55.30 11.59 -3.07
N LEU A 113 54.09 11.53 -2.52
CA LEU A 113 52.96 12.39 -2.87
C LEU A 113 52.20 12.82 -1.60
N ALA A 114 51.97 14.13 -1.44
CA ALA A 114 51.10 14.67 -0.41
C ALA A 114 49.70 14.95 -0.98
N VAL A 115 48.67 14.45 -0.31
CA VAL A 115 47.27 14.57 -0.73
C VAL A 115 46.44 15.04 0.45
N ILE A 116 45.56 16.01 0.23
CA ILE A 116 44.63 16.51 1.25
C ILE A 116 43.35 15.68 1.20
N THR A 117 42.84 15.25 2.37
CA THR A 117 41.57 14.51 2.45
C THR A 117 40.39 15.36 1.98
N ASN A 118 39.50 14.75 1.21
CA ASN A 118 38.25 15.36 0.73
C ASN A 118 37.15 15.39 1.82
N ALA A 119 35.94 15.83 1.47
CA ALA A 119 34.77 15.84 2.37
C ALA A 119 34.39 14.45 2.95
N ALA A 120 34.78 13.36 2.28
CA ALA A 120 34.64 11.98 2.78
C ALA A 120 35.81 11.55 3.68
N GLY A 121 36.76 12.44 3.95
CA GLY A 121 37.96 12.16 4.75
C GLY A 121 38.98 11.28 4.03
N VAL A 122 38.87 11.13 2.70
CA VAL A 122 39.70 10.22 1.90
C VAL A 122 40.79 10.98 1.16
N ALA A 123 42.02 10.47 1.23
CA ALA A 123 43.14 10.85 0.40
C ALA A 123 43.46 9.71 -0.58
N ALA A 124 43.63 10.04 -1.86
CA ALA A 124 43.81 9.07 -2.94
C ALA A 124 45.08 9.38 -3.74
N ALA A 125 45.88 8.35 -4.04
CA ALA A 125 47.12 8.45 -4.79
C ALA A 125 47.24 7.32 -5.82
N ARG A 126 47.46 7.63 -7.09
CA ARG A 126 47.55 6.62 -8.15
C ARG A 126 49.01 6.23 -8.39
N LEU A 127 49.35 4.99 -8.05
CA LEU A 127 50.69 4.46 -8.24
C LEU A 127 50.90 3.99 -9.69
N LYS A 128 51.98 4.46 -10.31
CA LYS A 128 52.55 3.94 -11.56
C LYS A 128 53.68 2.98 -11.24
N LEU A 129 53.55 1.74 -11.72
CA LEU A 129 54.52 0.69 -11.45
C LEU A 129 55.81 0.93 -12.25
N GLY A 130 56.94 0.62 -11.62
CA GLY A 130 58.25 0.78 -12.23
C GLY A 130 58.66 -0.41 -13.08
N HIS A 131 59.91 -0.86 -12.91
CA HIS A 131 60.53 -1.92 -13.72
C HIS A 131 60.94 -3.15 -12.91
N THR A 132 60.86 -3.10 -11.58
CA THR A 132 61.22 -4.23 -10.72
C THR A 132 60.05 -5.22 -10.59
N PRO A 133 60.25 -6.53 -10.84
CA PRO A 133 59.22 -7.56 -10.65
C PRO A 133 58.82 -7.75 -9.17
N GLY A 134 57.54 -8.01 -8.92
CA GLY A 134 57.05 -8.41 -7.60
C GLY A 134 56.47 -7.27 -6.76
N ASP A 135 56.60 -7.38 -5.43
CA ASP A 135 55.93 -6.50 -4.48
C ASP A 135 56.51 -5.07 -4.47
N VAL A 136 55.62 -4.09 -4.61
CA VAL A 136 55.85 -2.67 -4.38
C VAL A 136 55.04 -2.24 -3.17
N TYR A 137 55.71 -1.81 -2.10
CA TYR A 137 55.05 -1.35 -0.88
C TYR A 137 54.98 0.18 -0.85
N VAL A 138 53.80 0.71 -0.50
CA VAL A 138 53.56 2.14 -0.31
C VAL A 138 53.05 2.36 1.10
N THR A 139 53.63 3.31 1.81
CA THR A 139 53.15 3.73 3.13
C THR A 139 52.48 5.09 3.05
N ALA A 140 51.28 5.22 3.61
CA ALA A 140 50.60 6.48 3.86
C ALA A 140 50.72 6.87 5.34
N SER A 141 51.16 8.09 5.61
CA SER A 141 51.28 8.66 6.95
C SER A 141 50.63 10.04 7.02
N ALA A 142 50.07 10.39 8.17
CA ALA A 142 49.49 11.70 8.42
C ALA A 142 49.98 12.22 9.77
N ASP A 143 50.97 13.13 9.74
CA ASP A 143 51.66 13.61 10.94
C ASP A 143 50.76 14.46 11.86
N SER A 144 49.69 15.01 11.30
CA SER A 144 48.67 15.79 12.02
C SER A 144 47.65 14.92 12.79
N VAL A 145 47.73 13.59 12.68
CA VAL A 145 46.84 12.65 13.38
C VAL A 145 47.48 12.21 14.72
N PRO A 146 46.76 12.25 15.87
CA PRO A 146 47.34 11.97 17.19
C PRO A 146 47.89 10.55 17.37
N ASN A 147 47.36 9.56 16.65
CA ASN A 147 47.85 8.17 16.60
C ASN A 147 48.25 7.83 15.15
N PRO A 148 49.42 8.28 14.67
CA PRO A 148 49.80 8.18 13.27
C PRO A 148 50.32 6.78 12.94
N LYS A 149 49.49 5.75 13.11
CA LYS A 149 49.84 4.41 12.59
C LYS A 149 49.84 4.50 11.06
N PRO A 150 50.99 4.31 10.40
CA PRO A 150 51.04 4.39 8.95
C PRO A 150 50.21 3.26 8.36
N VAL A 151 49.52 3.57 7.27
CA VAL A 151 48.76 2.60 6.49
C VAL A 151 49.66 2.09 5.39
N ARG A 152 49.86 0.77 5.32
CA ARG A 152 50.73 0.14 4.33
C ARG A 152 49.87 -0.50 3.24
N PHE A 153 50.14 -0.14 1.99
CA PHE A 153 49.58 -0.70 0.78
C PHE A 153 50.61 -1.61 0.10
N ARG A 154 50.11 -2.60 -0.64
CA ARG A 154 50.89 -3.51 -1.48
C ARG A 154 50.37 -3.45 -2.91
N ALA A 155 51.27 -3.35 -3.88
CA ALA A 155 51.00 -3.58 -5.29
C ALA A 155 51.97 -4.62 -5.84
N LEU A 156 51.59 -5.35 -6.89
CA LEU A 156 52.45 -6.33 -7.56
C LEU A 156 52.72 -5.89 -9.00
N ALA A 157 53.99 -5.76 -9.36
CA ALA A 157 54.44 -5.42 -10.70
C ALA A 157 54.79 -6.66 -11.52
N GLY A 158 54.42 -6.65 -12.80
CA GLY A 158 54.71 -7.74 -13.74
C GLY A 158 53.78 -8.95 -13.61
N VAL A 159 52.63 -8.79 -12.95
CA VAL A 159 51.66 -9.86 -12.70
C VAL A 159 50.31 -9.49 -13.30
N GLU A 160 49.78 -10.35 -14.17
CA GLU A 160 48.42 -10.30 -14.69
C GLU A 160 47.60 -11.46 -14.10
N ILE A 161 46.41 -11.16 -13.56
CA ILE A 161 45.52 -12.15 -12.97
C ILE A 161 44.61 -12.74 -14.05
N ILE A 162 44.63 -14.06 -14.22
CA ILE A 162 43.72 -14.80 -15.10
C ILE A 162 42.54 -15.29 -14.25
N GLY A 163 41.32 -14.81 -14.56
CA GLY A 163 40.11 -15.19 -13.83
C GLY A 163 39.97 -14.48 -12.48
N ARG A 164 39.67 -13.18 -12.49
CA ARG A 164 39.62 -12.33 -11.28
C ARG A 164 38.28 -12.31 -10.56
N GLU A 165 37.17 -12.51 -11.29
CA GLU A 165 35.80 -12.49 -10.77
C GLU A 165 35.13 -13.82 -11.10
N LEU A 166 35.50 -14.86 -10.35
CA LEU A 166 35.10 -16.24 -10.66
C LEU A 166 33.75 -16.58 -10.04
N GLU A 167 32.91 -17.27 -10.80
CA GLU A 167 31.66 -17.85 -10.33
C GLU A 167 31.48 -19.23 -10.97
N GLY A 168 30.98 -20.19 -10.19
CA GLY A 168 30.70 -21.53 -10.69
C GLY A 168 29.62 -22.24 -9.89
N PRO A 169 29.03 -23.33 -10.42
CA PRO A 169 28.08 -24.12 -9.65
C PRO A 169 28.76 -24.76 -8.43
N THR A 170 28.03 -24.90 -7.32
CA THR A 170 28.56 -25.63 -6.15
C THR A 170 28.97 -27.05 -6.55
N GLY A 171 30.13 -27.50 -6.06
CA GLY A 171 30.75 -28.77 -6.45
C GLY A 171 31.28 -28.85 -7.88
N GLY A 172 31.07 -27.80 -8.69
CA GLY A 172 31.56 -27.68 -10.07
C GLY A 172 33.03 -27.29 -10.16
N VAL A 173 33.53 -27.20 -11.38
CA VAL A 173 34.93 -26.86 -11.68
C VAL A 173 34.96 -25.57 -12.49
N ILE A 174 35.79 -24.62 -12.07
CA ILE A 174 36.21 -23.47 -12.85
C ILE A 174 37.42 -23.89 -13.67
N ASP A 175 37.30 -23.77 -14.99
CA ASP A 175 38.27 -24.35 -15.94
C ASP A 175 39.58 -23.56 -16.06
N ALA A 176 39.60 -22.28 -15.68
CA ALA A 176 40.79 -21.46 -15.79
C ALA A 176 40.84 -20.36 -14.72
N PHE A 177 41.80 -20.49 -13.79
CA PHE A 177 42.30 -19.38 -13.00
C PHE A 177 43.81 -19.49 -12.80
N GLY A 178 44.49 -18.36 -12.68
CA GLY A 178 45.94 -18.38 -12.63
C GLY A 178 46.58 -17.01 -12.77
N LEU A 179 47.86 -17.02 -13.10
CA LEU A 179 48.67 -15.82 -13.28
C LEU A 179 49.36 -15.87 -14.64
N ARG A 180 49.55 -14.70 -15.25
CA ARG A 180 50.55 -14.48 -16.28
C ARG A 180 51.63 -13.56 -15.72
N LEU A 181 52.88 -13.99 -15.83
CA LEU A 181 54.04 -13.29 -15.29
C LEU A 181 54.89 -12.73 -16.43
N HIS A 182 55.47 -11.55 -16.20
CA HIS A 182 56.33 -10.87 -17.15
C HIS A 182 57.63 -10.44 -16.48
N ASP A 183 58.78 -10.69 -17.10
CA ASP A 183 60.09 -10.24 -16.58
C ASP A 183 60.34 -8.76 -16.87
N ALA A 184 59.72 -8.25 -17.93
CA ALA A 184 59.83 -6.87 -18.42
C ALA A 184 58.57 -6.51 -19.24
N PRO A 185 58.34 -5.22 -19.57
CA PRO A 185 57.23 -4.81 -20.41
C PRO A 185 57.16 -5.64 -21.71
N GLY A 186 56.09 -6.43 -21.88
CA GLY A 186 55.88 -7.27 -23.06
C GLY A 186 56.72 -8.55 -23.14
N THR A 187 57.56 -8.85 -22.14
CA THR A 187 58.40 -10.06 -22.10
C THR A 187 57.83 -11.06 -21.10
N PRO A 188 57.22 -12.18 -21.53
CA PRO A 188 56.70 -13.18 -20.62
C PRO A 188 57.81 -13.87 -19.83
N ALA A 189 57.53 -14.18 -18.55
CA ALA A 189 58.45 -14.88 -17.67
C ALA A 189 58.21 -16.39 -17.75
N GLU A 190 59.01 -17.11 -18.54
CA GLU A 190 58.95 -18.58 -18.64
C GLU A 190 59.71 -19.25 -17.48
N GLY A 191 59.17 -20.38 -16.98
CA GLY A 191 59.83 -21.23 -15.99
C GLY A 191 59.77 -20.78 -14.53
N VAL A 192 58.88 -19.84 -14.18
CA VAL A 192 58.62 -19.41 -12.79
C VAL A 192 57.66 -20.39 -12.12
N GLU A 193 57.99 -20.86 -10.92
CA GLU A 193 57.11 -21.76 -10.15
C GLU A 193 55.97 -20.96 -9.49
N VAL A 194 54.72 -21.40 -9.67
CA VAL A 194 53.53 -20.85 -9.05
C VAL A 194 52.80 -21.95 -8.30
N GLN A 195 52.64 -21.75 -6.98
CA GLN A 195 51.99 -22.71 -6.09
C GLN A 195 50.57 -22.24 -5.74
N PHE A 196 49.56 -23.00 -6.13
CA PHE A 196 48.15 -22.76 -5.85
C PHE A 196 47.68 -23.53 -4.62
N ARG A 197 46.92 -22.87 -3.74
CA ARG A 197 46.29 -23.50 -2.58
C ARG A 197 44.95 -22.86 -2.24
N VAL A 198 44.00 -23.68 -1.78
CA VAL A 198 42.76 -23.20 -1.16
C VAL A 198 43.07 -22.73 0.26
N VAL A 199 42.40 -21.67 0.71
CA VAL A 199 42.60 -21.06 2.03
C VAL A 199 41.27 -20.95 2.76
N GLY A 200 41.23 -21.36 4.03
CA GLY A 200 40.02 -21.33 4.86
C GLY A 200 39.35 -22.69 4.98
N ASP A 201 38.05 -22.69 5.30
CA ASP A 201 37.22 -23.90 5.29
C ASP A 201 36.94 -24.27 3.83
N ASP A 202 37.46 -25.40 3.39
CA ASP A 202 37.42 -25.77 1.97
C ASP A 202 36.05 -26.32 1.56
N HIS A 203 35.26 -26.88 2.47
CA HIS A 203 34.01 -27.59 2.17
C HIS A 203 34.10 -28.51 0.92
N GLY A 204 35.28 -29.11 0.71
CA GLY A 204 35.59 -29.95 -0.46
C GLY A 204 36.14 -29.22 -1.70
N ALA A 205 36.41 -27.91 -1.62
CA ALA A 205 37.04 -27.12 -2.67
C ALA A 205 38.52 -27.51 -2.83
N LYS A 206 38.96 -27.65 -4.09
CA LYS A 206 40.34 -28.06 -4.42
C LYS A 206 40.81 -27.38 -5.70
N VAL A 207 42.06 -26.96 -5.70
CA VAL A 207 42.74 -26.59 -6.96
C VAL A 207 43.16 -27.87 -7.69
N GLY A 208 43.26 -27.82 -9.02
CA GLY A 208 43.68 -28.93 -9.85
C GLY A 208 45.15 -29.27 -9.64
N ASN A 209 46.02 -28.72 -10.48
CA ASN A 209 47.45 -28.73 -10.24
C ASN A 209 47.80 -27.65 -9.22
N ASP A 210 48.42 -28.05 -8.11
CA ASP A 210 48.83 -27.20 -7.00
C ASP A 210 50.20 -26.55 -7.22
N VAL A 211 51.05 -27.13 -8.09
CA VAL A 211 52.34 -26.54 -8.49
C VAL A 211 52.45 -26.56 -10.01
N LEU A 212 52.67 -25.39 -10.60
CA LEU A 212 52.86 -25.19 -12.04
C LEU A 212 54.08 -24.33 -12.31
N PHE A 213 54.70 -24.52 -13.47
CA PHE A 213 55.71 -23.60 -14.00
C PHE A 213 55.07 -22.78 -15.11
N THR A 214 55.39 -21.49 -15.18
CA THR A 214 54.91 -20.63 -16.27
C THR A 214 55.44 -21.12 -17.62
N ASP A 215 54.57 -21.13 -18.63
CA ASP A 215 54.92 -21.53 -19.99
C ASP A 215 55.63 -20.40 -20.78
N ARG A 216 55.80 -20.58 -22.10
CA ARG A 216 56.44 -19.61 -23.00
C ARG A 216 55.70 -18.27 -23.10
N ASP A 217 54.41 -18.26 -22.79
CA ASP A 217 53.57 -17.06 -22.75
C ASP A 217 53.47 -16.50 -21.31
N GLY A 218 54.28 -17.02 -20.38
CA GLY A 218 54.34 -16.61 -18.98
C GLY A 218 53.15 -17.10 -18.17
N LEU A 219 52.34 -18.03 -18.66
CA LEU A 219 51.08 -18.46 -18.04
C LEU A 219 51.28 -19.63 -17.08
N ALA A 220 50.74 -19.50 -15.88
CA ALA A 220 50.49 -20.59 -14.94
C ALA A 220 49.00 -20.61 -14.59
N VAL A 221 48.24 -21.49 -15.24
CA VAL A 221 46.77 -21.60 -15.09
C VAL A 221 46.39 -23.00 -14.65
N THR A 222 45.49 -23.09 -13.68
CA THR A 222 44.97 -24.34 -13.12
C THR A 222 43.44 -24.29 -13.05
N THR A 223 42.83 -25.41 -12.67
CA THR A 223 41.39 -25.52 -12.45
C THR A 223 41.06 -25.37 -10.96
N TRP A 224 39.83 -24.95 -10.65
CA TRP A 224 39.35 -24.86 -9.27
C TRP A 224 38.01 -25.57 -9.11
N LYS A 225 38.01 -26.70 -8.42
CA LYS A 225 36.78 -27.34 -7.94
C LYS A 225 36.25 -26.58 -6.73
N LEU A 226 35.01 -26.10 -6.81
CA LEU A 226 34.35 -25.39 -5.71
C LEU A 226 33.77 -26.37 -4.68
N GLY A 227 33.57 -25.88 -3.46
CA GLY A 227 32.93 -26.64 -2.38
C GLY A 227 31.43 -26.84 -2.64
N GLN A 228 30.78 -27.61 -1.77
CA GLN A 228 29.37 -27.98 -1.95
C GLN A 228 28.37 -26.89 -1.53
N ASP A 229 28.81 -25.90 -0.77
CA ASP A 229 27.97 -24.88 -0.16
C ASP A 229 27.92 -23.60 -1.00
N VAL A 230 26.84 -22.83 -0.85
CA VAL A 230 26.73 -21.50 -1.47
C VAL A 230 27.50 -20.49 -0.62
N ASP A 231 28.79 -20.35 -0.91
CA ASP A 231 29.68 -19.45 -0.19
C ASP A 231 30.84 -18.95 -1.08
N ARG A 232 31.64 -18.04 -0.52
CA ARG A 232 32.88 -17.54 -1.08
C ARG A 232 34.00 -18.51 -0.76
N TYR A 233 34.69 -18.95 -1.81
CA TYR A 233 35.90 -19.74 -1.71
C TYR A 233 37.11 -18.87 -1.99
N PHE A 234 38.18 -19.04 -1.21
CA PHE A 234 39.42 -18.30 -1.37
C PHE A 234 40.55 -19.24 -1.77
N ALA A 235 41.32 -18.84 -2.77
CA ALA A 235 42.55 -19.50 -3.16
C ALA A 235 43.69 -18.49 -3.17
N ARG A 236 44.92 -18.98 -3.10
CA ARG A 236 46.13 -18.18 -3.17
C ARG A 236 47.11 -18.81 -4.14
N ALA A 237 47.79 -17.96 -4.91
CA ALA A 237 48.94 -18.34 -5.71
C ALA A 237 50.20 -17.69 -5.11
N ALA A 238 51.15 -18.52 -4.69
CA ALA A 238 52.47 -18.09 -4.25
C ALA A 238 53.45 -18.19 -5.42
N ILE A 239 54.08 -17.08 -5.77
CA ILE A 239 55.09 -17.03 -6.83
C ILE A 239 56.45 -17.36 -6.19
N ARG A 240 57.16 -18.36 -6.71
CA ARG A 240 58.49 -18.77 -6.25
C ARG A 240 59.45 -18.77 -7.43
N ASP A 241 60.18 -17.67 -7.58
CA ASP A 241 61.17 -17.56 -8.65
C ASP A 241 62.51 -18.17 -8.25
N THR A 242 62.73 -19.42 -8.66
CA THR A 242 63.95 -20.19 -8.41
C THR A 242 64.91 -20.19 -9.62
N ARG A 243 64.59 -19.41 -10.67
CA ARG A 243 65.41 -19.36 -11.89
C ARG A 243 66.81 -18.82 -11.59
N PRO A 244 67.85 -19.25 -12.33
CA PRO A 244 69.23 -18.81 -12.13
C PRO A 244 69.50 -17.40 -12.71
N ILE A 245 68.64 -16.43 -12.39
CA ILE A 245 68.74 -15.02 -12.78
C ILE A 245 69.19 -14.15 -11.59
N PRO A 246 69.70 -12.92 -11.83
CA PRO A 246 70.07 -11.98 -10.77
C PRO A 246 68.94 -11.75 -9.77
N GLU A 247 69.28 -11.59 -8.49
CA GLU A 247 68.27 -11.46 -7.41
C GLU A 247 67.35 -10.24 -7.58
N SER A 248 67.84 -9.16 -8.21
CA SER A 248 67.08 -7.95 -8.55
C SER A 248 66.04 -8.15 -9.66
N GLU A 249 66.15 -9.23 -10.43
CA GLU A 249 65.28 -9.57 -11.56
C GLU A 249 64.30 -10.69 -11.21
N ARG A 250 64.37 -11.24 -9.98
CA ARG A 250 63.45 -12.28 -9.51
C ARG A 250 62.14 -11.69 -9.00
N PHE A 251 61.06 -12.44 -9.18
CA PHE A 251 59.81 -12.13 -8.50
C PHE A 251 59.94 -12.33 -6.99
N HIS A 252 59.98 -11.22 -6.25
CA HIS A 252 59.79 -11.20 -4.80
C HIS A 252 58.34 -10.80 -4.53
N ALA A 253 57.42 -11.76 -4.63
CA ALA A 253 56.00 -11.50 -4.46
C ALA A 253 55.41 -12.33 -3.32
N ALA A 254 54.68 -11.68 -2.42
CA ALA A 254 53.77 -12.35 -1.51
C ALA A 254 52.55 -12.90 -2.27
N GLU A 255 51.78 -13.76 -1.63
CA GLU A 255 50.68 -14.50 -2.26
C GLU A 255 49.64 -13.59 -2.94
N VAL A 256 49.23 -13.98 -4.16
CA VAL A 256 48.10 -13.39 -4.89
C VAL A 256 46.82 -14.12 -4.48
N GLY A 257 45.83 -13.38 -4.00
CA GLY A 257 44.53 -13.93 -3.61
C GLY A 257 43.57 -14.03 -4.79
N PHE A 258 42.83 -15.14 -4.84
CA PHE A 258 41.70 -15.37 -5.73
C PHE A 258 40.45 -15.62 -4.90
N GLU A 259 39.32 -15.22 -5.47
CA GLU A 259 38.00 -15.41 -4.90
C GLU A 259 37.09 -16.01 -5.96
N ALA A 260 36.33 -17.03 -5.55
CA ALA A 260 35.30 -17.62 -6.38
C ALA A 260 34.01 -17.79 -5.59
N MET A 261 32.89 -17.44 -6.21
CA MET A 261 31.56 -17.65 -5.63
C MET A 261 30.99 -19.00 -6.07
N GLY A 262 30.71 -19.88 -5.10
CA GLY A 262 29.99 -21.14 -5.34
C GLY A 262 28.47 -20.89 -5.33
N MET A 263 27.79 -21.26 -6.41
CA MET A 263 26.38 -20.92 -6.62
C MET A 263 25.52 -22.16 -6.86
N ASN A 264 24.43 -22.28 -6.11
CA ASN A 264 23.38 -23.27 -6.40
C ASN A 264 22.06 -22.53 -6.66
N LYS A 265 21.90 -22.04 -7.90
CA LYS A 265 20.78 -21.18 -8.29
C LYS A 265 19.41 -21.83 -8.00
N GLY A 266 19.29 -23.15 -8.19
CA GLY A 266 18.06 -23.90 -7.92
C GLY A 266 17.72 -23.96 -6.42
N GLU A 267 18.69 -24.35 -5.59
CA GLU A 267 18.52 -24.40 -4.14
C GLU A 267 18.21 -23.01 -3.56
N MET A 268 18.94 -21.98 -4.01
CA MET A 268 18.70 -20.60 -3.60
C MET A 268 17.30 -20.13 -3.98
N ALA A 269 16.82 -20.42 -5.20
CA ALA A 269 15.48 -20.07 -5.63
C ALA A 269 14.40 -20.76 -4.76
N VAL A 270 14.55 -22.06 -4.49
CA VAL A 270 13.61 -22.81 -3.65
C VAL A 270 13.60 -22.27 -2.22
N LYS A 271 14.77 -22.03 -1.62
CA LYS A 271 14.87 -21.47 -0.26
C LYS A 271 14.31 -20.04 -0.21
N LEU A 272 14.54 -19.22 -1.24
CA LEU A 272 14.03 -17.84 -1.31
C LEU A 272 12.50 -17.84 -1.41
N LEU A 273 11.93 -18.69 -2.27
CA LEU A 273 10.48 -18.87 -2.37
C LEU A 273 9.88 -19.42 -1.07
N GLY A 274 10.58 -20.34 -0.39
CA GLY A 274 10.19 -20.84 0.93
C GLY A 274 10.16 -19.74 1.98
N GLY A 275 11.22 -18.92 2.07
CA GLY A 275 11.29 -17.76 2.96
C GLY A 275 10.18 -16.73 2.67
N LEU A 276 9.92 -16.46 1.39
CA LEU A 276 8.83 -15.60 0.94
C LEU A 276 7.45 -16.18 1.29
N ALA A 277 7.25 -17.49 1.14
CA ALA A 277 6.01 -18.15 1.52
C ALA A 277 5.74 -18.06 3.03
N VAL A 278 6.77 -18.28 3.86
CA VAL A 278 6.69 -18.09 5.33
C VAL A 278 6.38 -16.63 5.67
N PHE A 279 7.01 -15.68 4.99
CA PHE A 279 6.76 -14.25 5.15
C PHE A 279 5.30 -13.87 4.83
N ILE A 280 4.79 -14.31 3.67
CA ILE A 280 3.41 -14.07 3.23
C ILE A 280 2.42 -14.77 4.17
N PHE A 281 2.71 -15.99 4.61
CA PHE A 281 1.89 -16.71 5.57
C PHE A 281 1.84 -15.99 6.92
N GLY A 282 2.98 -15.50 7.40
CA GLY A 282 3.08 -14.67 8.60
C GLY A 282 2.22 -13.41 8.50
N MET A 283 2.32 -12.67 7.39
CA MET A 283 1.43 -11.53 7.12
C MET A 283 -0.05 -11.91 7.12
N LYS A 284 -0.43 -13.03 6.47
CA LYS A 284 -1.82 -13.48 6.41
C LYS A 284 -2.37 -13.82 7.79
N LEU A 285 -1.61 -14.53 8.62
CA LEU A 285 -1.97 -14.81 10.01
C LEU A 285 -2.08 -13.53 10.84
N MET A 286 -1.11 -12.61 10.68
CA MET A 286 -1.11 -11.33 11.38
C MET A 286 -2.36 -10.51 11.05
N SER A 287 -2.64 -10.31 9.76
CA SER A 287 -3.83 -9.61 9.28
C SER A 287 -5.13 -10.28 9.72
N GLY A 288 -5.20 -11.61 9.70
CA GLY A 288 -6.37 -12.36 10.16
C GLY A 288 -6.63 -12.19 11.66
N GLY A 289 -5.59 -12.26 12.48
CA GLY A 289 -5.66 -12.03 13.92
C GLY A 289 -6.11 -10.61 14.26
N LEU A 290 -5.47 -9.60 13.65
CA LEU A 290 -5.85 -8.20 13.84
C LEU A 290 -7.28 -7.90 13.35
N ARG A 291 -7.69 -8.47 12.21
CA ARG A 291 -9.06 -8.35 11.69
C ARG A 291 -10.10 -8.94 12.66
N ARG A 292 -9.88 -10.14 13.18
CA ARG A 292 -10.78 -10.76 14.17
C ARG A 292 -10.90 -9.94 15.47
N MET A 293 -9.83 -9.24 15.85
CA MET A 293 -9.88 -8.28 16.95
C MET A 293 -10.71 -7.03 16.61
N ALA A 294 -10.76 -6.65 15.33
CA ALA A 294 -11.47 -5.48 14.82
C ALA A 294 -12.96 -5.73 14.49
N ASP A 295 -13.38 -6.98 14.26
CA ASP A 295 -14.73 -7.35 13.77
C ASP A 295 -15.88 -6.70 14.57
N ARG A 296 -15.75 -6.55 15.90
CA ARG A 296 -16.79 -5.93 16.75
C ARG A 296 -16.98 -4.43 16.52
N ARG A 297 -16.10 -3.78 15.76
CA ARG A 297 -16.14 -2.33 15.49
C ARG A 297 -16.51 -1.99 14.04
N LEU A 298 -16.69 -2.98 13.16
CA LEU A 298 -16.95 -2.75 11.72
C LEU A 298 -18.17 -1.85 11.47
N LYS A 299 -19.26 -2.01 12.23
CA LYS A 299 -20.49 -1.18 12.15
C LYS A 299 -20.23 0.28 12.54
N SER A 300 -19.38 0.52 13.55
CA SER A 300 -18.98 1.86 13.98
C SER A 300 -18.01 2.53 12.99
N ILE A 301 -17.10 1.73 12.40
CA ILE A 301 -16.19 2.17 11.34
C ILE A 301 -16.99 2.62 10.11
N LEU A 302 -17.97 1.83 9.68
CA LEU A 302 -18.90 2.18 8.59
C LEU A 302 -19.64 3.50 8.86
N GLN A 303 -20.20 3.67 10.06
CA GLN A 303 -20.88 4.92 10.43
C GLN A 303 -19.93 6.12 10.41
N ALA A 304 -18.68 5.97 10.86
CA ALA A 304 -17.69 7.05 10.84
C ALA A 304 -17.26 7.44 9.42
N MET A 305 -17.18 6.48 8.48
CA MET A 305 -16.76 6.72 7.08
C MET A 305 -17.72 7.64 6.31
N THR A 306 -18.97 7.79 6.76
CA THR A 306 -20.01 8.52 6.03
C THR A 306 -20.06 10.03 6.29
N ARG A 307 -19.39 10.53 7.34
CA ARG A 307 -19.68 11.86 7.89
C ARG A 307 -19.00 13.03 7.18
N ASN A 308 -17.72 12.90 6.79
CA ASN A 308 -16.99 13.90 5.98
C ASN A 308 -15.73 13.30 5.31
N ARG A 309 -15.17 14.01 4.32
CA ARG A 309 -14.03 13.53 3.50
C ARG A 309 -12.70 13.38 4.26
N LEU A 310 -12.42 14.22 5.26
CA LEU A 310 -11.18 14.13 6.05
C LEU A 310 -11.24 12.93 6.99
N LEU A 311 -12.39 12.74 7.61
CA LEU A 311 -12.67 11.58 8.46
C LEU A 311 -12.61 10.29 7.64
N ALA A 312 -13.09 10.28 6.39
CA ALA A 312 -12.95 9.14 5.49
C ALA A 312 -11.48 8.72 5.28
N VAL A 313 -10.57 9.69 5.08
CA VAL A 313 -9.12 9.42 4.98
C VAL A 313 -8.57 8.86 6.29
N VAL A 314 -8.86 9.49 7.43
CA VAL A 314 -8.36 9.03 8.73
C VAL A 314 -8.86 7.62 9.05
N VAL A 315 -10.14 7.34 8.78
CA VAL A 315 -10.72 6.02 9.00
C VAL A 315 -10.13 4.99 8.03
N GLY A 316 -9.95 5.32 6.75
CA GLY A 316 -9.29 4.42 5.80
C GLY A 316 -7.84 4.09 6.19
N ALA A 317 -7.09 5.09 6.66
CA ALA A 317 -5.73 4.92 7.15
C ALA A 317 -5.70 4.04 8.41
N GLY A 318 -6.55 4.32 9.40
CA GLY A 318 -6.64 3.54 10.62
C GLY A 318 -7.11 2.10 10.36
N LEU A 319 -8.10 1.90 9.50
CA LEU A 319 -8.62 0.59 9.13
C LEU A 319 -7.54 -0.24 8.42
N THR A 320 -6.82 0.35 7.48
CA THR A 320 -5.77 -0.36 6.74
C THR A 320 -4.53 -0.60 7.59
N ALA A 321 -4.15 0.34 8.46
CA ALA A 321 -3.09 0.13 9.44
C ALA A 321 -3.42 -1.00 10.41
N MET A 322 -4.69 -1.13 10.80
CA MET A 322 -5.16 -2.19 11.69
C MET A 322 -5.23 -3.54 10.97
N ILE A 323 -5.81 -3.60 9.78
CA ILE A 323 -5.96 -4.85 9.01
C ILE A 323 -4.65 -5.26 8.34
N GLN A 324 -3.73 -4.31 8.10
CA GLN A 324 -2.47 -4.49 7.36
C GLN A 324 -2.65 -4.91 5.89
N SER A 325 -3.82 -4.63 5.31
CA SER A 325 -4.11 -4.96 3.91
C SER A 325 -4.96 -3.87 3.27
N SER A 326 -4.35 -3.03 2.41
CA SER A 326 -5.09 -2.06 1.61
C SER A 326 -5.99 -2.76 0.61
N SER A 327 -5.54 -3.84 -0.03
CA SER A 327 -6.36 -4.62 -0.96
C SER A 327 -7.68 -5.08 -0.30
N ALA A 328 -7.64 -5.53 0.96
CA ALA A 328 -8.86 -5.89 1.68
C ALA A 328 -9.75 -4.67 1.95
N THR A 329 -9.18 -3.55 2.40
CA THR A 329 -9.92 -2.29 2.58
C THR A 329 -10.54 -1.80 1.27
N THR A 330 -9.82 -1.93 0.16
CA THR A 330 -10.26 -1.50 -1.17
C THR A 330 -11.38 -2.40 -1.70
N VAL A 331 -11.25 -3.72 -1.57
CA VAL A 331 -12.32 -4.67 -1.91
C VAL A 331 -13.58 -4.37 -1.08
N MET A 332 -13.43 -4.11 0.21
CA MET A 332 -14.55 -3.71 1.08
C MET A 332 -15.18 -2.39 0.65
N THR A 333 -14.37 -1.40 0.31
CA THR A 333 -14.84 -0.07 -0.12
C THR A 333 -15.58 -0.16 -1.47
N VAL A 334 -15.03 -0.90 -2.44
CA VAL A 334 -15.70 -1.23 -3.70
C VAL A 334 -17.01 -1.97 -3.42
N GLY A 335 -17.02 -2.93 -2.48
CA GLY A 335 -18.21 -3.64 -2.05
C GLY A 335 -19.28 -2.72 -1.42
N PHE A 336 -18.89 -1.74 -0.60
CA PHE A 336 -19.82 -0.79 0.01
C PHE A 336 -20.37 0.23 -0.98
N VAL A 337 -19.58 0.63 -1.98
CA VAL A 337 -20.06 1.45 -3.10
C VAL A 337 -20.99 0.66 -4.00
N ASN A 338 -20.66 -0.61 -4.27
CA ASN A 338 -21.55 -1.52 -4.95
C ASN A 338 -22.86 -1.65 -4.17
N ALA A 339 -22.78 -1.70 -2.85
CA ALA A 339 -23.93 -1.79 -1.95
C ALA A 339 -24.69 -0.47 -1.71
N GLY A 340 -24.37 0.63 -2.40
CA GLY A 340 -25.02 1.94 -2.18
C GLY A 340 -24.85 2.51 -0.76
N LEU A 341 -24.04 1.87 0.09
CA LEU A 341 -23.79 2.29 1.48
C LEU A 341 -22.80 3.46 1.53
N MET A 342 -22.02 3.63 0.46
CA MET A 342 -21.03 4.68 0.31
C MET A 342 -21.12 5.33 -1.07
N THR A 343 -21.04 6.66 -1.08
CA THR A 343 -20.87 7.41 -2.33
C THR A 343 -19.46 7.22 -2.88
N LEU A 344 -19.31 7.36 -4.21
CA LEU A 344 -18.00 7.37 -4.87
C LEU A 344 -17.02 8.37 -4.22
N ARG A 345 -17.49 9.55 -3.79
CA ARG A 345 -16.64 10.55 -3.13
C ARG A 345 -16.12 10.08 -1.77
N GLN A 346 -16.96 9.43 -0.97
CA GLN A 346 -16.54 8.87 0.33
C GLN A 346 -15.54 7.74 0.12
N ALA A 347 -15.81 6.86 -0.86
CA ALA A 347 -14.93 5.76 -1.22
C ALA A 347 -13.53 6.24 -1.60
N ILE A 348 -13.40 7.22 -2.50
CA ILE A 348 -12.08 7.77 -2.86
C ILE A 348 -11.35 8.33 -1.63
N GLY A 349 -12.06 8.97 -0.70
CA GLY A 349 -11.47 9.42 0.57
C GLY A 349 -10.91 8.27 1.41
N VAL A 350 -11.64 7.17 1.51
CA VAL A 350 -11.20 5.95 2.23
C VAL A 350 -10.01 5.31 1.53
N GLU A 351 -10.03 5.21 0.21
CA GLU A 351 -8.92 4.69 -0.59
C GLU A 351 -7.63 5.49 -0.35
N LEU A 352 -7.70 6.82 -0.38
CA LEU A 352 -6.55 7.69 -0.06
C LEU A 352 -6.01 7.41 1.35
N GLY A 353 -6.92 7.27 2.33
CA GLY A 353 -6.55 6.84 3.68
C GLY A 353 -5.85 5.48 3.70
N ALA A 354 -6.42 4.48 3.04
CA ALA A 354 -5.90 3.13 3.00
C ALA A 354 -4.46 3.07 2.48
N THR A 355 -4.11 3.93 1.53
CA THR A 355 -2.73 4.02 1.05
C THR A 355 -1.74 4.51 2.10
N ILE A 356 -2.13 5.47 2.94
CA ILE A 356 -1.33 5.89 4.09
C ILE A 356 -1.19 4.73 5.08
N GLY A 357 -2.30 4.05 5.40
CA GLY A 357 -2.33 2.94 6.35
C GLY A 357 -1.43 1.76 5.95
N THR A 358 -1.30 1.49 4.64
CA THR A 358 -0.42 0.43 4.10
C THR A 358 1.04 0.61 4.50
N THR A 359 1.47 1.86 4.72
CA THR A 359 2.86 2.18 5.02
C THR A 359 3.31 1.70 6.41
N ILE A 360 2.37 1.38 7.30
CA ILE A 360 2.67 0.82 8.63
C ILE A 360 3.43 -0.50 8.53
N THR A 361 3.16 -1.36 7.54
CA THR A 361 3.91 -2.63 7.40
C THR A 361 5.39 -2.36 7.16
N ALA A 362 5.73 -1.44 6.25
CA ALA A 362 7.10 -1.05 5.96
C ALA A 362 7.78 -0.45 7.20
N GLN A 363 7.05 0.36 7.97
CA GLN A 363 7.53 0.92 9.22
C GLN A 363 7.88 -0.19 10.23
N ILE A 364 6.97 -1.14 10.48
CA ILE A 364 7.19 -2.28 11.38
C ILE A 364 8.48 -3.02 11.00
N ILE A 365 8.67 -3.31 9.72
CA ILE A 365 9.87 -4.00 9.21
C ILE A 365 11.13 -3.16 9.46
N ALA A 366 11.08 -1.86 9.19
CA ALA A 366 12.23 -0.96 9.34
C ALA A 366 12.65 -0.71 10.81
N PHE A 367 11.82 -1.08 11.80
CA PHE A 367 12.20 -1.08 13.23
C PHE A 367 13.21 -2.17 13.60
N ARG A 368 13.58 -3.08 12.68
CA ARG A 368 14.57 -4.14 12.90
C ARG A 368 14.26 -5.01 14.13
N LEU A 369 13.02 -5.43 14.24
CA LEU A 369 12.52 -6.27 15.35
C LEU A 369 12.84 -7.77 15.15
N GLU A 370 13.94 -8.03 14.45
CA GLU A 370 14.45 -9.34 14.05
C GLU A 370 14.62 -10.29 15.26
N ASP A 371 15.15 -9.77 16.36
CA ASP A 371 15.41 -10.54 17.59
C ASP A 371 14.12 -10.96 18.33
N LEU A 372 13.00 -10.30 18.05
CA LEU A 372 11.70 -10.62 18.63
C LEU A 372 10.98 -11.74 17.87
N ALA A 373 11.50 -12.20 16.73
CA ALA A 373 10.84 -13.19 15.88
C ALA A 373 10.54 -14.50 16.63
N PHE A 374 11.56 -15.17 17.19
CA PHE A 374 11.38 -16.44 17.90
C PHE A 374 10.55 -16.31 19.19
N PRO A 375 10.76 -15.30 20.06
CA PRO A 375 9.87 -15.05 21.19
C PRO A 375 8.41 -14.85 20.77
N ALA A 376 8.16 -14.09 19.70
CA ALA A 376 6.81 -13.87 19.18
C ALA A 376 6.19 -15.17 18.62
N ILE A 377 6.95 -16.01 17.90
CA ILE A 377 6.47 -17.32 17.44
C ILE A 377 6.06 -18.18 18.64
N ALA A 378 6.91 -18.29 19.66
CA ALA A 378 6.64 -19.11 20.83
C ALA A 378 5.39 -18.63 21.59
N ILE A 379 5.33 -17.33 21.92
CA ILE A 379 4.20 -16.73 22.64
C ILE A 379 2.93 -16.82 21.80
N GLY A 380 3.00 -16.47 20.52
CA GLY A 380 1.87 -16.50 19.59
C GLY A 380 1.28 -17.90 19.47
N LEU A 381 2.12 -18.92 19.28
CA LEU A 381 1.70 -20.32 19.20
C LEU A 381 1.02 -20.79 20.49
N ILE A 382 1.58 -20.45 21.65
CA ILE A 382 0.98 -20.75 22.97
C ILE A 382 -0.40 -20.11 23.09
N LEU A 383 -0.51 -18.80 22.81
CA LEU A 383 -1.77 -18.06 22.91
C LEU A 383 -2.84 -18.58 21.94
N THR A 384 -2.45 -18.93 20.71
CA THR A 384 -3.37 -19.46 19.69
C THR A 384 -3.80 -20.90 19.97
N GLY A 385 -2.89 -21.74 20.47
CA GLY A 385 -3.14 -23.17 20.68
C GLY A 385 -3.82 -23.53 22.00
N LEU A 386 -3.49 -22.84 23.09
CA LEU A 386 -3.96 -23.19 24.44
C LEU A 386 -5.16 -22.36 24.90
N SER A 387 -5.40 -21.19 24.31
CA SER A 387 -6.49 -20.32 24.76
C SER A 387 -7.83 -20.72 24.16
N ARG A 388 -8.85 -20.86 25.02
CA ARG A 388 -10.25 -21.05 24.60
C ARG A 388 -10.98 -19.74 24.28
N LYS A 389 -10.39 -18.59 24.64
CA LYS A 389 -11.01 -17.26 24.45
C LYS A 389 -10.71 -16.74 23.04
N ALA A 390 -11.75 -16.49 22.24
CA ALA A 390 -11.62 -16.06 20.84
C ALA A 390 -10.73 -14.81 20.64
N HIS A 391 -10.82 -13.80 21.51
CA HIS A 391 -10.01 -12.59 21.42
C HIS A 391 -8.52 -12.83 21.74
N VAL A 392 -8.22 -13.72 22.68
CA VAL A 392 -6.83 -14.09 23.00
C VAL A 392 -6.23 -14.92 21.87
N LYS A 393 -7.03 -15.82 21.29
CA LYS A 393 -6.62 -16.60 20.11
C LYS A 393 -6.28 -15.68 18.93
N ALA A 394 -7.12 -14.67 18.67
CA ALA A 394 -6.88 -13.68 17.63
C ALA A 394 -5.61 -12.84 17.89
N ALA A 395 -5.36 -12.43 19.14
CA ALA A 395 -4.12 -11.76 19.51
C ALA A 395 -2.89 -12.69 19.37
N GLY A 396 -3.03 -13.97 19.73
CA GLY A 396 -2.01 -14.99 19.51
C GLY A 396 -1.66 -15.17 18.04
N GLU A 397 -2.66 -15.20 17.15
CA GLU A 397 -2.46 -15.29 15.70
C GLU A 397 -1.75 -14.04 15.15
N ALA A 398 -2.08 -12.87 15.69
CA ALA A 398 -1.41 -11.62 15.34
C ALA A 398 0.09 -11.66 15.70
N ILE A 399 0.41 -12.11 16.91
CA ILE A 399 1.79 -12.22 17.43
C ILE A 399 2.56 -13.33 16.71
N LEU A 400 1.92 -14.49 16.47
CA LEU A 400 2.52 -15.60 15.72
C LEU A 400 2.84 -15.18 14.28
N GLY A 401 1.88 -14.51 13.63
CA GLY A 401 2.06 -13.98 12.28
C GLY A 401 3.20 -12.96 12.19
N PHE A 402 3.29 -12.06 13.18
CA PHE A 402 4.42 -11.13 13.33
C PHE A 402 5.76 -11.87 13.41
N GLY A 403 5.87 -12.90 14.25
CA GLY A 403 7.11 -13.67 14.39
C GLY A 403 7.50 -14.43 13.11
N LEU A 404 6.52 -15.07 12.44
CA LEU A 404 6.75 -15.77 11.17
C LEU A 404 7.12 -14.82 10.03
N LEU A 405 6.57 -13.61 10.01
CA LEU A 405 6.94 -12.56 9.06
C LEU A 405 8.44 -12.25 9.18
N PHE A 406 8.94 -11.97 10.39
CA PHE A 406 10.37 -11.69 10.58
C PHE A 406 11.25 -12.91 10.29
N LEU A 407 10.81 -14.13 10.64
CA LEU A 407 11.54 -15.36 10.30
C LEU A 407 11.69 -15.53 8.78
N GLY A 408 10.61 -15.30 8.01
CA GLY A 408 10.67 -15.33 6.56
C GLY A 408 11.64 -14.30 5.99
N MET A 409 11.65 -13.08 6.55
CA MET A 409 12.57 -12.01 6.17
C MET A 409 14.03 -12.33 6.48
N GLN A 410 14.32 -12.90 7.66
CA GLN A 410 15.66 -13.36 8.03
C GLN A 410 16.14 -14.48 7.11
N THR A 411 15.25 -15.42 6.78
CA THR A 411 15.55 -16.51 5.85
C THR A 411 15.93 -15.95 4.47
N MET A 412 15.10 -15.06 3.90
CA MET A 412 15.40 -14.39 2.63
C MET A 412 16.71 -13.60 2.69
N SER A 413 16.92 -12.82 3.76
CA SER A 413 18.14 -12.02 3.95
C SER A 413 19.40 -12.88 4.00
N GLY A 414 19.35 -14.02 4.69
CA GLY A 414 20.46 -14.98 4.75
C GLY A 414 20.81 -15.58 3.38
N ILE A 415 19.80 -15.87 2.56
CA ILE A 415 19.98 -16.44 1.21
C ILE A 415 20.50 -15.39 0.21
N LEU A 416 20.07 -14.13 0.37
CA LEU A 416 20.45 -13.04 -0.53
C LEU A 416 21.83 -12.45 -0.18
N LYS A 417 22.31 -12.60 1.06
CA LYS A 417 23.58 -12.02 1.52
C LYS A 417 24.79 -12.42 0.66
N PRO A 418 24.99 -13.70 0.28
CA PRO A 418 26.13 -14.10 -0.55
C PRO A 418 26.09 -13.51 -1.97
N LEU A 419 24.91 -13.18 -2.50
CA LEU A 419 24.74 -12.66 -3.85
C LEU A 419 25.42 -11.31 -4.09
N ARG A 420 25.76 -10.56 -3.04
CA ARG A 420 26.57 -9.34 -3.17
C ARG A 420 27.96 -9.60 -3.77
N HIS A 421 28.44 -10.84 -3.69
CA HIS A 421 29.75 -11.26 -4.16
C HIS A 421 29.67 -12.04 -5.50
N SER A 422 28.46 -12.31 -6.01
CA SER A 422 28.27 -12.93 -7.32
C SER A 422 28.47 -11.88 -8.41
N PRO A 423 29.47 -12.01 -9.30
CA PRO A 423 29.68 -11.09 -10.41
C PRO A 423 28.47 -11.02 -11.35
N GLU A 424 27.82 -12.16 -11.62
CA GLU A 424 26.61 -12.20 -12.45
C GLU A 424 25.47 -11.40 -11.82
N PHE A 425 25.24 -11.60 -10.51
CA PHE A 425 24.16 -10.95 -9.80
C PHE A 425 24.43 -9.44 -9.63
N VAL A 426 25.67 -9.05 -9.35
CA VAL A 426 26.08 -7.64 -9.31
C VAL A 426 25.89 -6.99 -10.68
N ALA A 427 26.26 -7.66 -11.77
CA ALA A 427 26.03 -7.16 -13.13
C ALA A 427 24.53 -6.98 -13.43
N LEU A 428 23.69 -7.93 -13.01
CA LEU A 428 22.24 -7.83 -13.15
C LEU A 428 21.69 -6.62 -12.39
N PHE A 429 22.05 -6.42 -11.13
CA PHE A 429 21.55 -5.28 -10.33
C PHE A 429 22.06 -3.94 -10.84
N ARG A 430 23.30 -3.88 -11.36
CA ARG A 430 23.83 -2.68 -12.04
C ARG A 430 23.01 -2.28 -13.26
N SER A 431 22.33 -3.20 -13.95
CA SER A 431 21.55 -2.89 -15.15
C SER A 431 20.34 -1.97 -14.90
N PHE A 432 19.78 -2.01 -13.68
CA PHE A 432 18.66 -1.16 -13.26
C PHE A 432 18.98 -0.32 -12.02
N ASP A 433 20.25 -0.25 -11.60
CA ASP A 433 20.65 0.63 -10.52
C ASP A 433 20.43 2.09 -10.91
N CYS A 434 19.68 2.79 -10.06
CA CYS A 434 19.33 4.20 -10.21
C CYS A 434 20.34 5.12 -9.54
N THR A 435 21.37 4.58 -8.87
CA THR A 435 22.46 5.37 -8.29
C THR A 435 23.15 6.22 -9.36
N PRO A 436 23.26 7.54 -9.20
CA PRO A 436 23.93 8.37 -10.19
C PRO A 436 25.42 8.05 -10.32
N ALA A 437 25.93 8.02 -11.56
CA ALA A 437 27.37 7.95 -11.80
C ALA A 437 27.99 9.35 -11.58
N ASP A 438 29.16 9.41 -10.93
CA ASP A 438 29.99 10.61 -10.75
C ASP A 438 29.27 11.84 -10.16
N GLY A 439 28.27 11.62 -9.29
CA GLY A 439 27.49 12.71 -8.67
C GLY A 439 26.48 13.39 -9.58
N GLY A 440 26.18 12.79 -10.75
CA GLY A 440 25.17 13.27 -11.70
C GLY A 440 23.72 13.03 -11.24
N MET A 441 22.79 13.06 -12.20
CA MET A 441 21.36 12.80 -11.92
C MET A 441 20.99 11.32 -12.11
N ILE A 442 19.90 10.89 -11.46
CA ILE A 442 19.30 9.58 -11.70
C ILE A 442 18.99 9.43 -13.20
N ARG A 443 19.31 8.27 -13.77
CA ARG A 443 19.02 7.98 -15.18
C ARG A 443 17.53 7.65 -15.35
N PRO A 444 16.81 8.27 -16.31
CA PRO A 444 15.39 8.02 -16.54
C PRO A 444 15.04 6.56 -16.86
N GLY A 445 15.85 5.91 -17.70
CA GLY A 445 15.62 4.52 -18.14
C GLY A 445 15.56 3.51 -16.98
N PRO A 446 16.62 3.39 -16.15
CA PRO A 446 16.63 2.54 -14.96
C PRO A 446 15.48 2.83 -14.00
N ALA A 447 15.19 4.10 -13.71
CA ALA A 447 14.08 4.46 -12.82
C ALA A 447 12.72 3.99 -13.34
N LEU A 448 12.46 4.13 -14.64
CA LEU A 448 11.24 3.62 -15.27
C LEU A 448 11.18 2.08 -15.24
N MET A 449 12.30 1.40 -15.49
CA MET A 449 12.40 -0.06 -15.38
C MET A 449 12.07 -0.54 -13.97
N CYS A 450 12.59 0.12 -12.93
CA CYS A 450 12.25 -0.19 -11.54
C CYS A 450 10.75 0.01 -11.24
N ILE A 451 10.13 1.08 -11.73
CA ILE A 451 8.68 1.28 -11.59
C ILE A 451 7.90 0.14 -12.25
N LEU A 452 8.31 -0.30 -13.45
CA LEU A 452 7.67 -1.42 -14.13
C LEU A 452 7.85 -2.74 -13.37
N ILE A 453 9.06 -3.01 -12.87
CA ILE A 453 9.36 -4.21 -12.07
C ILE A 453 8.48 -4.25 -10.83
N GLY A 454 8.41 -3.16 -10.06
CA GLY A 454 7.55 -3.07 -8.87
C GLY A 454 6.06 -3.23 -9.22
N THR A 455 5.61 -2.60 -10.31
CA THR A 455 4.22 -2.70 -10.78
C THR A 455 3.85 -4.15 -11.09
N VAL A 456 4.66 -4.85 -11.88
CA VAL A 456 4.41 -6.25 -12.27
C VAL A 456 4.53 -7.17 -11.06
N ALA A 457 5.57 -7.02 -10.24
CA ALA A 457 5.77 -7.83 -9.05
C ALA A 457 4.57 -7.73 -8.11
N THR A 458 4.10 -6.51 -7.81
CA THR A 458 2.95 -6.32 -6.93
C THR A 458 1.65 -6.74 -7.57
N ALA A 459 1.46 -6.56 -8.87
CA ALA A 459 0.25 -7.01 -9.56
C ALA A 459 0.11 -8.54 -9.54
N VAL A 460 1.22 -9.27 -9.70
CA VAL A 460 1.25 -10.74 -9.63
C VAL A 460 1.07 -11.24 -8.20
N VAL A 461 1.80 -10.67 -7.25
CA VAL A 461 1.74 -11.07 -5.83
C VAL A 461 0.45 -10.58 -5.16
N GLN A 462 -0.20 -9.56 -5.71
CA GLN A 462 -1.42 -8.91 -5.22
C GLN A 462 -1.31 -8.36 -3.78
N SER A 463 -0.07 -8.11 -3.32
CA SER A 463 0.22 -7.60 -1.98
C SER A 463 1.40 -6.63 -2.02
N SER A 464 1.12 -5.33 -1.84
CA SER A 464 2.16 -4.29 -1.75
C SER A 464 3.07 -4.47 -0.54
N SER A 465 2.53 -4.94 0.59
CA SER A 465 3.35 -5.17 1.79
C SER A 465 4.35 -6.30 1.58
N ALA A 466 4.01 -7.29 0.75
CA ALA A 466 4.92 -8.37 0.36
C ALA A 466 6.08 -7.84 -0.51
N THR A 467 5.78 -7.07 -1.54
CA THR A 467 6.79 -6.54 -2.45
C THR A 467 7.67 -5.49 -1.79
N VAL A 468 7.10 -4.58 -1.00
CA VAL A 468 7.87 -3.61 -0.21
C VAL A 468 8.75 -4.34 0.81
N GLY A 469 8.28 -5.44 1.41
CA GLY A 469 9.08 -6.30 2.28
C GLY A 469 10.29 -6.91 1.56
N LEU A 470 10.12 -7.34 0.31
CA LEU A 470 11.22 -7.83 -0.53
C LEU A 470 12.21 -6.71 -0.89
N VAL A 471 11.74 -5.52 -1.25
CA VAL A 471 12.60 -4.34 -1.48
C VAL A 471 13.41 -4.00 -0.24
N LEU A 472 12.78 -4.03 0.95
CA LEU A 472 13.45 -3.80 2.23
C LEU A 472 14.49 -4.89 2.54
N ALA A 473 14.20 -6.16 2.25
CA ALA A 473 15.15 -7.25 2.41
C ALA A 473 16.38 -7.06 1.49
N LEU A 474 16.16 -6.76 0.21
CA LEU A 474 17.23 -6.47 -0.75
C LEU A 474 18.06 -5.24 -0.35
N SER A 475 17.40 -4.19 0.16
CA SER A 475 18.06 -2.97 0.65
C SER A 475 18.86 -3.22 1.93
N SER A 476 18.35 -4.06 2.84
CA SER A 476 19.10 -4.51 4.02
C SER A 476 20.37 -5.26 3.62
N GLN A 477 20.30 -5.94 2.47
CA GLN A 477 21.41 -6.63 1.88
C GLN A 477 22.25 -5.75 0.95
N GLY A 478 22.11 -4.42 0.93
CA GLY A 478 22.92 -3.53 0.08
C GLY A 478 22.87 -3.84 -1.43
N LEU A 479 21.97 -4.73 -1.87
CA LEU A 479 21.79 -5.10 -3.27
C LEU A 479 20.99 -4.03 -4.00
N VAL A 480 20.08 -3.37 -3.28
CA VAL A 480 19.27 -2.26 -3.77
C VAL A 480 19.64 -1.01 -2.99
N SER A 481 20.12 0.01 -3.70
CA SER A 481 20.40 1.32 -3.13
C SER A 481 19.10 2.08 -2.83
N PHE A 482 19.17 3.13 -2.00
CA PHE A 482 18.01 3.99 -1.75
C PHE A 482 17.46 4.63 -3.03
N TYR A 483 18.35 5.00 -3.96
CA TYR A 483 17.98 5.52 -5.28
C TYR A 483 17.13 4.54 -6.09
N THR A 484 17.39 3.24 -5.95
CA THR A 484 16.71 2.16 -6.68
C THR A 484 15.45 1.68 -5.95
N ALA A 485 15.46 1.67 -4.61
CA ALA A 485 14.33 1.24 -3.79
C ALA A 485 13.10 2.13 -3.97
N VAL A 486 13.28 3.45 -4.08
CA VAL A 486 12.15 4.39 -4.19
C VAL A 486 11.34 4.18 -5.48
N PRO A 487 11.94 4.16 -6.69
CA PRO A 487 11.24 3.81 -7.93
C PRO A 487 10.51 2.45 -7.89
N LEU A 488 11.12 1.42 -7.29
CA LEU A 488 10.45 0.12 -7.09
C LEU A 488 9.15 0.28 -6.29
N ILE A 489 9.21 1.01 -5.17
CA ILE A 489 8.04 1.28 -4.32
C ILE A 489 6.97 2.12 -5.04
N LEU A 490 7.36 3.06 -5.92
CA LEU A 490 6.39 3.78 -6.77
C LEU A 490 5.66 2.80 -7.69
N GLY A 491 6.38 1.84 -8.27
CA GLY A 491 5.81 0.72 -9.01
C GLY A 491 4.85 -0.13 -8.19
N ASP A 492 5.25 -0.54 -6.99
CA ASP A 492 4.42 -1.35 -6.10
C ASP A 492 3.06 -0.70 -5.82
N ASN A 493 3.06 0.63 -5.68
CA ASN A 493 1.86 1.42 -5.47
C ASN A 493 0.90 1.38 -6.68
N ILE A 494 1.43 1.36 -7.90
CA ILE A 494 0.62 1.17 -9.12
C ILE A 494 0.11 -0.28 -9.19
N GLY A 495 0.97 -1.27 -8.96
CA GLY A 495 0.62 -2.68 -9.08
C GLY A 495 -0.53 -3.12 -8.17
N THR A 496 -0.64 -2.52 -6.98
CA THR A 496 -1.72 -2.80 -6.00
C THR A 496 -3.13 -2.58 -6.55
N THR A 497 -3.26 -1.69 -7.54
CA THR A 497 -4.55 -1.28 -8.12
C THR A 497 -5.30 -2.44 -8.80
N ILE A 498 -4.59 -3.51 -9.20
CA ILE A 498 -5.17 -4.67 -9.87
C ILE A 498 -6.29 -5.32 -9.04
N THR A 499 -6.16 -5.30 -7.72
CA THR A 499 -7.13 -5.91 -6.80
C THR A 499 -8.48 -5.21 -6.85
N ALA A 500 -8.47 -3.87 -6.90
CA ALA A 500 -9.67 -3.04 -7.05
C ALA A 500 -10.33 -3.28 -8.42
N VAL A 501 -9.52 -3.35 -9.47
CA VAL A 501 -10.00 -3.58 -10.84
C VAL A 501 -10.71 -4.93 -10.92
N LEU A 502 -10.07 -6.01 -10.45
CA LEU A 502 -10.66 -7.35 -10.41
C LEU A 502 -11.93 -7.40 -9.55
N ALA A 503 -11.92 -6.78 -8.37
CA ALA A 503 -13.09 -6.75 -7.47
C ALA A 503 -14.28 -5.96 -8.04
N SER A 504 -14.01 -4.92 -8.84
CA SER A 504 -15.05 -4.10 -9.45
C SER A 504 -15.57 -4.65 -10.79
N ALA A 505 -14.89 -5.62 -11.39
CA ALA A 505 -15.26 -6.17 -12.69
C ALA A 505 -16.74 -6.66 -12.75
N PRO A 506 -17.24 -7.44 -11.77
CA PRO A 506 -18.64 -7.87 -11.73
C PRO A 506 -19.57 -6.86 -11.03
N ALA A 507 -19.08 -5.68 -10.64
CA ALA A 507 -19.81 -4.73 -9.82
C ALA A 507 -20.45 -3.59 -10.64
N ASN A 508 -21.25 -2.78 -9.98
CA ASN A 508 -21.94 -1.64 -10.59
C ASN A 508 -20.96 -0.54 -11.04
N ARG A 509 -21.49 0.45 -11.77
CA ARG A 509 -20.67 1.53 -12.35
C ARG A 509 -19.93 2.35 -11.30
N ASN A 510 -20.55 2.60 -10.15
CA ASN A 510 -19.89 3.38 -9.09
C ASN A 510 -18.75 2.60 -8.43
N ALA A 511 -18.87 1.28 -8.33
CA ALA A 511 -17.80 0.38 -7.91
C ALA A 511 -16.64 0.39 -8.94
N LYS A 512 -16.95 0.30 -10.24
CA LYS A 512 -15.96 0.45 -11.33
C LYS A 512 -15.29 1.82 -11.33
N ARG A 513 -16.06 2.89 -11.11
CA ARG A 513 -15.53 4.27 -10.96
C ARG A 513 -14.64 4.40 -9.73
N THR A 514 -14.93 3.68 -8.64
CA THR A 514 -14.08 3.64 -7.44
C THR A 514 -12.74 2.99 -7.76
N ALA A 515 -12.73 1.83 -8.43
CA ALA A 515 -11.50 1.16 -8.85
C ALA A 515 -10.69 1.99 -9.87
N LEU A 516 -11.37 2.66 -10.81
CA LEU A 516 -10.75 3.59 -11.73
C LEU A 516 -10.12 4.77 -11.00
N ALA A 517 -10.84 5.40 -10.07
CA ALA A 517 -10.31 6.48 -9.25
C ALA A 517 -9.08 6.02 -8.47
N HIS A 518 -9.12 4.79 -7.92
CA HIS A 518 -8.01 4.18 -7.23
C HIS A 518 -6.76 4.07 -8.13
N THR A 519 -6.95 3.58 -9.35
CA THR A 519 -5.90 3.45 -10.35
C THR A 519 -5.33 4.80 -10.78
N LEU A 520 -6.19 5.76 -11.12
CA LEU A 520 -5.79 7.07 -11.60
C LEU A 520 -4.96 7.84 -10.57
N PHE A 521 -5.33 7.80 -9.28
CA PHE A 521 -4.58 8.53 -8.26
C PHE A 521 -3.20 7.90 -8.00
N LYS A 522 -3.07 6.58 -8.08
CA LYS A 522 -1.78 5.87 -7.94
C LYS A 522 -0.85 6.17 -9.10
N VAL A 523 -1.38 6.10 -10.33
CA VAL A 523 -0.63 6.43 -11.56
C VAL A 523 -0.21 7.89 -11.58
N PHE A 524 -1.12 8.82 -11.27
CA PHE A 524 -0.79 10.24 -11.12
C PHE A 524 0.29 10.46 -10.05
N GLY A 525 0.13 9.82 -8.90
CA GLY A 525 1.08 9.83 -7.79
C GLY A 525 2.49 9.46 -8.22
N ALA A 526 2.62 8.28 -8.83
CA ALA A 526 3.89 7.79 -9.33
C ALA A 526 4.47 8.68 -10.44
N THR A 527 3.63 9.26 -11.31
CA THR A 527 4.06 10.11 -12.43
C THR A 527 4.70 11.41 -11.96
N TYR A 528 4.05 12.16 -11.05
CA TYR A 528 4.66 13.40 -10.56
C TYR A 528 5.87 13.07 -9.67
N MET A 529 5.83 11.97 -8.91
CA MET A 529 6.96 11.57 -8.07
C MET A 529 8.16 11.17 -8.92
N TYR A 530 7.94 10.46 -10.03
CA TYR A 530 8.97 10.20 -11.05
C TYR A 530 9.61 11.50 -11.53
N ALA A 531 8.82 12.54 -11.86
CA ALA A 531 9.38 13.84 -12.23
C ALA A 531 10.26 14.46 -11.12
N LEU A 532 9.84 14.36 -9.84
CA LEU A 532 10.61 14.86 -8.70
C LEU A 532 11.93 14.12 -8.45
N LEU A 533 12.09 12.90 -8.96
CA LEU A 533 13.37 12.18 -8.92
C LEU A 533 14.45 12.83 -9.81
N PHE A 534 14.06 13.73 -10.71
CA PHE A 534 14.98 14.45 -11.61
C PHE A 534 15.08 15.95 -11.29
N VAL A 535 14.66 16.40 -10.11
CA VAL A 535 14.74 17.82 -9.73
C VAL A 535 15.85 17.99 -8.68
N PRO A 536 17.08 18.43 -9.06
CA PRO A 536 18.26 18.42 -8.17
C PRO A 536 18.35 19.66 -7.25
N LEU A 537 17.25 19.99 -6.55
CA LEU A 537 17.16 21.22 -5.73
C LEU A 537 17.68 21.07 -4.30
N TRP A 538 18.15 19.88 -3.90
CA TRP A 538 18.60 19.60 -2.54
C TRP A 538 20.10 19.31 -2.53
N GLU A 539 20.93 20.35 -2.61
CA GLU A 539 22.40 20.21 -2.67
C GLU A 539 22.87 19.33 -3.86
N GLY A 540 22.21 19.48 -5.02
CA GLY A 540 22.47 18.66 -6.21
C GLY A 540 21.77 17.30 -6.21
N ARG A 541 21.09 16.92 -5.13
CA ARG A 541 20.33 15.66 -5.02
C ARG A 541 18.84 15.85 -5.40
N PRO A 542 18.16 14.76 -5.83
CA PRO A 542 16.73 14.81 -6.11
C PRO A 542 15.91 15.30 -4.92
N ILE A 543 15.04 16.29 -5.14
CA ILE A 543 14.31 17.02 -4.09
C ILE A 543 13.54 16.09 -3.15
N PHE A 544 12.90 15.05 -3.69
CA PHE A 544 12.14 14.11 -2.86
C PHE A 544 13.06 13.24 -1.98
N LEU A 545 14.16 12.75 -2.54
CA LEU A 545 15.10 11.91 -1.79
C LEU A 545 15.84 12.72 -0.73
N GLY A 546 16.23 13.96 -1.04
CA GLY A 546 16.82 14.90 -0.09
C GLY A 546 15.85 15.29 1.03
N PHE A 547 14.57 15.51 0.73
CA PHE A 547 13.53 15.71 1.74
C PHE A 547 13.42 14.52 2.69
N VAL A 548 13.43 13.28 2.18
CA VAL A 548 13.33 12.07 3.01
C VAL A 548 14.54 11.92 3.93
N ASP A 549 15.76 12.17 3.42
CA ASP A 549 17.00 12.16 4.20
C ASP A 549 16.97 13.23 5.31
N ALA A 550 16.49 14.44 5.00
CA ALA A 550 16.36 15.51 5.99
C ALA A 550 15.40 15.19 7.16
N ILE A 551 14.36 14.39 6.90
CA ILE A 551 13.41 13.94 7.93
C ILE A 551 13.74 12.54 8.47
N THR A 552 14.89 11.97 8.15
CA THR A 552 15.26 10.61 8.59
C THR A 552 16.66 10.61 9.18
N PRO A 553 16.84 10.26 10.47
CA PRO A 553 18.17 10.15 11.04
C PRO A 553 19.01 9.11 10.30
N GLY A 554 20.22 9.49 9.90
CA GLY A 554 21.18 8.62 9.22
C GLY A 554 21.95 9.37 8.15
N ALA A 555 22.64 8.62 7.30
CA ALA A 555 23.33 9.16 6.14
C ALA A 555 23.13 8.13 5.02
N VAL A 556 22.06 8.27 4.24
CA VAL A 556 21.75 7.28 3.21
C VAL A 556 22.57 7.48 1.93
N PHE A 557 23.10 8.69 1.75
CA PHE A 557 23.89 9.09 0.59
C PHE A 557 25.40 9.08 0.84
N SER A 558 25.86 8.66 2.02
CA SER A 558 27.29 8.43 2.25
C SER A 558 27.76 7.17 1.55
N GLU A 559 29.07 7.07 1.32
CA GLU A 559 29.73 5.86 0.78
C GLU A 559 29.40 4.60 1.59
N ASN A 560 29.16 4.79 2.89
CA ASN A 560 28.61 3.80 3.79
C ASN A 560 27.18 4.17 4.22
N PRO A 561 26.14 3.76 3.47
CA PRO A 561 24.77 4.11 3.79
C PRO A 561 24.35 3.58 5.17
N VAL A 562 23.91 4.48 6.04
CA VAL A 562 23.40 4.12 7.37
C VAL A 562 21.88 4.27 7.39
N ASN A 563 21.21 3.32 8.05
CA ASN A 563 19.76 3.36 8.28
C ASN A 563 18.90 3.31 7.01
N VAL A 564 19.36 2.59 5.97
CA VAL A 564 18.69 2.50 4.65
C VAL A 564 17.22 2.06 4.78
N LEU A 565 16.92 1.04 5.60
CA LEU A 565 15.54 0.54 5.77
C LEU A 565 14.57 1.64 6.22
N ARG A 566 15.01 2.55 7.10
CA ARG A 566 14.19 3.68 7.56
C ARG A 566 13.97 4.71 6.48
N HIS A 567 15.00 5.03 5.70
CA HIS A 567 14.87 5.95 4.57
C HIS A 567 13.88 5.39 3.55
N VAL A 568 13.95 4.10 3.24
CA VAL A 568 13.01 3.42 2.34
C VAL A 568 11.59 3.44 2.90
N ALA A 569 11.39 3.09 4.18
CA ALA A 569 10.06 3.12 4.81
C ALA A 569 9.48 4.54 4.91
N ASN A 570 10.30 5.53 5.25
CA ASN A 570 9.89 6.93 5.34
C ASN A 570 9.62 7.52 3.95
N ALA A 571 10.36 7.14 2.91
CA ALA A 571 10.03 7.50 1.53
C ALA A 571 8.65 6.96 1.15
N HIS A 572 8.34 5.70 1.50
CA HIS A 572 7.03 5.13 1.23
C HIS A 572 5.90 5.87 1.97
N THR A 573 6.11 6.21 3.24
CA THR A 573 5.15 7.01 4.03
C THR A 573 5.00 8.43 3.47
N ALA A 574 6.10 9.14 3.23
CA ALA A 574 6.12 10.49 2.69
C ALA A 574 5.42 10.56 1.33
N PHE A 575 5.70 9.62 0.42
CA PHE A 575 5.05 9.53 -0.88
C PHE A 575 3.52 9.46 -0.75
N ASN A 576 2.99 8.52 0.05
CA ASN A 576 1.54 8.34 0.18
C ASN A 576 0.87 9.52 0.90
N VAL A 577 1.53 10.09 1.92
CA VAL A 577 1.02 11.28 2.62
C VAL A 577 0.99 12.50 1.70
N LEU A 578 2.07 12.77 0.96
CA LEU A 578 2.13 13.87 0.01
C LEU A 578 1.08 13.70 -1.10
N ASN A 579 0.92 12.49 -1.64
CA ASN A 579 -0.09 12.22 -2.66
C ASN A 579 -1.52 12.45 -2.13
N CYS A 580 -1.79 12.04 -0.88
CA CYS A 580 -3.06 12.32 -0.22
C CYS A 580 -3.28 13.83 -0.05
N ILE A 581 -2.31 14.57 0.49
CA ILE A 581 -2.43 16.04 0.69
C ILE A 581 -2.68 16.74 -0.64
N LEU A 582 -1.96 16.35 -1.70
CA LEU A 582 -2.07 16.95 -3.02
C LEU A 582 -3.42 16.69 -3.67
N LEU A 583 -3.95 15.46 -3.59
CA LEU A 583 -5.16 15.06 -4.31
C LEU A 583 -6.47 15.30 -3.54
N LEU A 584 -6.42 15.36 -2.21
CA LEU A 584 -7.60 15.60 -1.39
C LEU A 584 -8.43 16.86 -1.76
N PRO A 585 -7.84 18.02 -2.08
CA PRO A 585 -8.63 19.18 -2.53
C PRO A 585 -9.27 18.97 -3.91
N PHE A 586 -8.73 18.08 -4.75
CA PHE A 586 -9.20 17.82 -6.12
C PHE A 586 -10.12 16.60 -6.23
N LEU A 587 -10.58 16.03 -5.12
CA LEU A 587 -11.51 14.89 -5.11
C LEU A 587 -12.75 15.12 -6.01
N GLY A 588 -13.31 16.32 -6.01
CA GLY A 588 -14.45 16.64 -6.87
C GLY A 588 -14.14 16.63 -8.37
N ALA A 589 -12.92 17.01 -8.76
CA ALA A 589 -12.45 16.89 -10.14
C ALA A 589 -12.23 15.43 -10.51
N MET A 590 -11.65 14.64 -9.60
CA MET A 590 -11.44 13.20 -9.81
C MET A 590 -12.75 12.44 -10.02
N VAL A 591 -13.77 12.73 -9.21
CA VAL A 591 -15.12 12.15 -9.38
C VAL A 591 -15.68 12.45 -10.77
N ARG A 592 -15.60 13.71 -11.21
CA ARG A 592 -16.08 14.12 -12.55
C ARG A 592 -15.30 13.44 -13.68
N LEU A 593 -13.99 13.30 -13.52
CA LEU A 593 -13.14 12.59 -14.48
C LEU A 593 -13.55 11.11 -14.59
N CYS A 594 -13.75 10.43 -13.46
CA CYS A 594 -14.19 9.02 -13.45
C CYS A 594 -15.59 8.85 -14.06
N GLN A 595 -16.51 9.78 -13.80
CA GLN A 595 -17.84 9.81 -14.40
C GLN A 595 -17.79 10.08 -15.91
N ARG A 596 -16.79 10.82 -16.39
CA ARG A 596 -16.58 11.07 -17.83
C ARG A 596 -15.98 9.87 -18.55
N ILE A 597 -15.04 9.15 -17.92
CA ILE A 597 -14.42 7.95 -18.49
C ILE A 597 -15.40 6.77 -18.48
N ILE A 598 -16.18 6.61 -17.40
CA ILE A 598 -17.23 5.60 -17.28
C ILE A 598 -18.58 6.33 -17.19
N PRO A 599 -19.19 6.71 -18.32
CA PRO A 599 -20.48 7.40 -18.35
C PRO A 599 -21.63 6.48 -17.91
N VAL A 600 -22.76 7.09 -17.55
CA VAL A 600 -24.04 6.38 -17.35
C VAL A 600 -24.60 6.02 -18.73
N THR A 601 -25.09 4.80 -18.92
CA THR A 601 -25.75 4.36 -20.16
C THR A 601 -27.26 4.43 -20.05
N ASP A 602 -27.95 4.43 -21.19
CA ASP A 602 -29.41 4.48 -21.22
C ASP A 602 -30.06 3.25 -20.57
N ALA A 603 -29.41 2.08 -20.60
CA ALA A 603 -29.86 0.89 -19.88
C ALA A 603 -29.84 1.06 -18.33
N ASP A 604 -28.99 1.93 -17.77
CA ASP A 604 -29.03 2.25 -16.32
C ASP A 604 -30.16 3.24 -15.99
N ARG A 605 -30.80 3.84 -17.01
CA ARG A 605 -31.97 4.71 -16.84
C ARG A 605 -33.29 3.92 -16.91
N GLU A 606 -33.23 2.65 -17.34
CA GLU A 606 -34.42 1.80 -17.51
C GLU A 606 -34.86 1.10 -16.21
N THR A 607 -33.98 0.92 -15.22
CA THR A 607 -34.34 0.37 -13.91
C THR A 607 -35.01 1.45 -13.06
N VAL A 608 -36.19 1.18 -12.51
CA VAL A 608 -36.89 2.14 -11.63
C VAL A 608 -36.42 2.10 -10.18
N LEU A 609 -35.62 1.10 -9.81
CA LEU A 609 -35.03 0.91 -8.48
C LEU A 609 -34.02 2.02 -8.14
N GLU A 610 -34.20 2.66 -6.99
CA GLU A 610 -33.36 3.75 -6.52
C GLU A 610 -32.23 3.25 -5.58
N TYR A 611 -32.50 2.20 -4.81
CA TYR A 611 -31.61 1.67 -3.76
C TYR A 611 -31.22 0.21 -3.97
N LEU A 612 -32.08 -0.61 -4.58
CA LEU A 612 -31.87 -2.04 -4.79
C LEU A 612 -30.86 -2.32 -5.91
N GLU A 613 -29.75 -2.97 -5.56
CA GLU A 613 -28.70 -3.37 -6.50
C GLU A 613 -28.73 -4.90 -6.75
N PRO A 614 -28.90 -5.36 -8.00
CA PRO A 614 -28.99 -6.79 -8.36
C PRO A 614 -27.81 -7.67 -7.90
N HIS A 615 -26.60 -7.10 -7.77
CA HIS A 615 -25.39 -7.85 -7.43
C HIS A 615 -25.20 -8.14 -5.93
N LEU A 616 -26.10 -7.65 -5.07
CA LEU A 616 -26.03 -7.82 -3.61
C LEU A 616 -26.65 -9.12 -3.08
N LEU A 617 -27.19 -9.97 -3.94
CA LEU A 617 -27.80 -11.24 -3.56
C LEU A 617 -26.87 -12.14 -2.72
N ASN A 618 -25.55 -11.99 -2.86
CA ASN A 618 -24.56 -12.74 -2.09
C ASN A 618 -24.27 -12.18 -0.69
N THR A 619 -24.92 -11.08 -0.29
CA THR A 619 -24.76 -10.45 1.04
C THR A 619 -26.13 -10.20 1.67
N PRO A 620 -26.82 -11.24 2.18
CA PRO A 620 -28.26 -11.17 2.40
C PRO A 620 -28.74 -10.13 3.40
N THR A 621 -28.00 -9.91 4.48
CA THR A 621 -28.31 -8.86 5.46
C THR A 621 -28.37 -7.47 4.81
N LEU A 622 -27.45 -7.18 3.88
CA LEU A 622 -27.40 -5.89 3.19
C LEU A 622 -28.49 -5.80 2.10
N ALA A 623 -28.71 -6.89 1.38
CA ALA A 623 -29.78 -7.00 0.39
C ALA A 623 -31.16 -6.72 1.01
N LEU A 624 -31.44 -7.29 2.19
CA LEU A 624 -32.67 -7.02 2.95
C LEU A 624 -32.78 -5.56 3.40
N GLN A 625 -31.69 -4.96 3.89
CA GLN A 625 -31.68 -3.54 4.27
C GLN A 625 -31.97 -2.60 3.10
N GLN A 626 -31.48 -2.93 1.89
CA GLN A 626 -31.82 -2.17 0.70
C GLN A 626 -33.27 -2.36 0.29
N ALA A 627 -33.79 -3.60 0.32
CA ALA A 627 -35.18 -3.87 0.02
C ALA A 627 -36.12 -3.08 0.95
N ILE A 628 -35.80 -2.98 2.24
CA ILE A 628 -36.54 -2.14 3.20
C ILE A 628 -36.56 -0.66 2.79
N ARG A 629 -35.43 -0.12 2.31
CA ARG A 629 -35.36 1.27 1.83
C ARG A 629 -36.14 1.46 0.54
N GLU A 630 -36.09 0.50 -0.38
CA GLU A 630 -36.87 0.55 -1.61
C GLU A 630 -38.37 0.52 -1.33
N VAL A 631 -38.84 -0.32 -0.41
CA VAL A 631 -40.24 -0.34 0.02
C VAL A 631 -40.63 1.02 0.62
N GLY A 632 -39.80 1.61 1.48
CA GLY A 632 -40.04 2.96 2.01
C GLY A 632 -40.11 4.04 0.91
N TYR A 633 -39.32 3.89 -0.16
CA TYR A 633 -39.39 4.75 -1.33
C TYR A 633 -40.69 4.56 -2.12
N MET A 634 -41.10 3.32 -2.37
CA MET A 634 -42.36 2.97 -3.02
C MET A 634 -43.56 3.55 -2.26
N VAL A 635 -43.59 3.43 -0.92
CA VAL A 635 -44.64 4.01 -0.05
C VAL A 635 -44.71 5.52 -0.20
N ARG A 636 -43.56 6.21 -0.28
CA ARG A 636 -43.53 7.67 -0.49
C ARG A 636 -44.04 8.08 -1.86
N ARG A 637 -43.85 7.25 -2.90
CA ARG A 637 -44.45 7.47 -4.22
C ARG A 637 -45.95 7.27 -4.19
N ALA A 638 -46.43 6.23 -3.51
CA ALA A 638 -47.85 5.96 -3.31
C ALA A 638 -48.56 7.10 -2.55
N GLN A 639 -47.96 7.61 -1.47
CA GLN A 639 -48.47 8.79 -0.74
C GLN A 639 -48.69 9.99 -1.68
N LYS A 640 -47.66 10.33 -2.46
CA LYS A 640 -47.74 11.44 -3.41
C LYS A 640 -48.83 11.22 -4.48
N SER A 641 -49.08 9.96 -4.85
CA SER A 641 -50.15 9.59 -5.78
C SER A 641 -51.54 9.86 -5.19
N ILE A 642 -51.78 9.44 -3.95
CA ILE A 642 -53.01 9.74 -3.21
C ILE A 642 -53.22 11.24 -3.04
N ASP A 643 -52.17 11.99 -2.66
CA ASP A 643 -52.24 13.44 -2.49
C ASP A 643 -52.67 14.17 -3.76
N GLU A 644 -52.03 13.82 -4.89
CA GLU A 644 -52.33 14.42 -6.18
C GLU A 644 -53.71 13.96 -6.72
N ALA A 645 -54.14 12.73 -6.43
CA ALA A 645 -55.47 12.22 -6.78
C ALA A 645 -56.58 12.94 -5.99
N CYS A 646 -56.41 13.13 -4.67
CA CYS A 646 -57.33 13.92 -3.84
C CYS A 646 -57.38 15.39 -4.28
N ALA A 647 -56.23 16.00 -4.59
CA ALA A 647 -56.17 17.36 -5.12
C ALA A 647 -56.90 17.48 -6.47
N PHE A 648 -56.76 16.47 -7.35
CA PHE A 648 -57.50 16.40 -8.61
C PHE A 648 -59.01 16.28 -8.39
N PHE A 649 -59.44 15.44 -7.44
CA PHE A 649 -60.84 15.26 -7.05
C PHE A 649 -61.49 16.55 -6.52
N HIS A 650 -60.73 17.37 -5.80
CA HIS A 650 -61.15 18.67 -5.27
C HIS A 650 -61.06 19.83 -6.29
N GLY A 651 -60.83 19.55 -7.57
CA GLY A 651 -60.88 20.56 -8.63
C GLY A 651 -59.51 21.03 -9.15
N GLY A 652 -58.43 20.30 -8.85
CA GLY A 652 -57.10 20.58 -9.39
C GLY A 652 -57.01 20.48 -10.94
N PRO A 653 -55.91 20.94 -11.55
CA PRO A 653 -55.74 20.92 -13.01
C PRO A 653 -55.69 19.48 -13.54
N ARG A 654 -56.06 19.29 -14.82
CA ARG A 654 -55.99 17.98 -15.50
C ARG A 654 -54.59 17.36 -15.52
N GLU A 655 -53.53 18.18 -15.46
CA GLU A 655 -52.15 17.68 -15.38
C GLU A 655 -51.88 16.75 -14.19
N LEU A 656 -52.69 16.81 -13.12
CA LEU A 656 -52.57 15.91 -11.99
C LEU A 656 -52.97 14.48 -12.34
N GLU A 657 -53.94 14.31 -13.24
CA GLU A 657 -54.38 13.01 -13.75
C GLU A 657 -53.19 12.25 -14.36
N ASP A 658 -52.52 12.86 -15.34
CA ASP A 658 -51.37 12.26 -16.01
C ASP A 658 -50.25 11.94 -15.01
N ARG A 659 -50.03 12.78 -13.99
CA ARG A 659 -48.99 12.55 -12.98
C ARG A 659 -49.29 11.36 -12.06
N VAL A 660 -50.55 11.14 -11.73
CA VAL A 660 -51.00 10.00 -10.91
C VAL A 660 -50.86 8.71 -11.71
N LEU A 661 -51.36 8.69 -12.96
CA LEU A 661 -51.29 7.51 -13.83
C LEU A 661 -49.84 7.11 -14.16
N ASN A 662 -48.98 8.08 -14.53
CA ASN A 662 -47.55 7.79 -14.73
C ASN A 662 -46.85 7.28 -13.46
N ARG A 663 -47.39 7.59 -12.27
CA ARG A 663 -46.83 7.11 -11.00
C ARG A 663 -47.34 5.74 -10.63
N GLU A 664 -48.56 5.40 -11.02
CA GLU A 664 -49.09 4.04 -10.92
C GLU A 664 -48.21 3.09 -11.74
N GLU A 665 -47.91 3.41 -13.01
CA GLU A 665 -46.99 2.60 -13.83
C GLU A 665 -45.60 2.43 -13.18
N LEU A 666 -45.10 3.47 -12.50
CA LEU A 666 -43.86 3.41 -11.75
C LEU A 666 -43.97 2.47 -10.54
N ILE A 667 -45.08 2.53 -9.80
CA ILE A 667 -45.35 1.70 -8.63
C ILE A 667 -45.44 0.23 -9.04
N ASP A 668 -46.09 -0.09 -10.17
CA ASP A 668 -46.17 -1.43 -10.74
C ASP A 668 -44.80 -2.00 -11.11
N ARG A 669 -43.97 -1.18 -11.77
CA ARG A 669 -42.60 -1.60 -12.11
C ARG A 669 -41.76 -1.81 -10.86
N LEU A 670 -41.91 -0.96 -9.83
CA LEU A 670 -41.27 -1.16 -8.54
C LEU A 670 -41.73 -2.46 -7.87
N GLN A 671 -43.03 -2.78 -7.90
CA GLN A 671 -43.58 -4.01 -7.35
C GLN A 671 -42.94 -5.24 -8.00
N HIS A 672 -42.89 -5.27 -9.33
CA HIS A 672 -42.28 -6.35 -10.10
C HIS A 672 -40.79 -6.51 -9.78
N GLU A 673 -40.01 -5.42 -9.85
CA GLU A 673 -38.56 -5.46 -9.67
C GLU A 673 -38.15 -5.80 -8.22
N ILE A 674 -38.84 -5.23 -7.21
CA ILE A 674 -38.58 -5.55 -5.79
C ILE A 674 -38.95 -7.02 -5.51
N THR A 675 -40.09 -7.50 -6.01
CA THR A 675 -40.53 -8.88 -5.79
C THR A 675 -39.57 -9.87 -6.44
N ALA A 676 -39.16 -9.63 -7.68
CA ALA A 676 -38.18 -10.46 -8.37
C ALA A 676 -36.86 -10.54 -7.59
N TYR A 677 -36.38 -9.40 -7.07
CA TYR A 677 -35.19 -9.35 -6.24
C TYR A 677 -35.32 -10.17 -4.95
N LEU A 678 -36.43 -10.04 -4.24
CA LEU A 678 -36.70 -10.77 -3.00
C LEU A 678 -36.82 -12.28 -3.25
N VAL A 679 -37.41 -12.70 -4.37
CA VAL A 679 -37.45 -14.09 -4.81
C VAL A 679 -36.04 -14.61 -5.10
N ASP A 680 -35.21 -13.86 -5.82
CA ASP A 680 -33.83 -14.26 -6.07
C ASP A 680 -32.98 -14.31 -4.79
N LEU A 681 -33.27 -13.45 -3.82
CA LEU A 681 -32.62 -13.46 -2.51
C LEU A 681 -33.04 -14.69 -1.70
N SER A 682 -34.30 -15.11 -1.78
CA SER A 682 -34.81 -16.31 -1.09
C SER A 682 -34.11 -17.61 -1.51
N ARG A 683 -33.48 -17.61 -2.69
CA ARG A 683 -32.71 -18.75 -3.23
C ARG A 683 -31.30 -18.87 -2.65
N ARG A 684 -30.89 -17.95 -1.76
CA ARG A 684 -29.56 -17.88 -1.15
C ARG A 684 -29.57 -18.45 0.28
N GLU A 685 -28.40 -18.74 0.82
CA GLU A 685 -28.27 -19.14 2.22
C GLU A 685 -28.59 -17.94 3.14
N LEU A 686 -29.66 -18.05 3.91
CA LEU A 686 -30.19 -17.01 4.80
C LEU A 686 -30.18 -17.50 6.24
N ALA A 687 -29.90 -16.60 7.19
CA ALA A 687 -30.19 -16.90 8.59
C ALA A 687 -31.71 -17.05 8.78
N PRO A 688 -32.20 -17.87 9.75
CA PRO A 688 -33.63 -18.04 9.97
C PRO A 688 -34.40 -16.73 10.20
N ALA A 689 -33.76 -15.78 10.88
CA ALA A 689 -34.30 -14.43 11.10
C ALA A 689 -34.42 -13.63 9.79
N GLU A 690 -33.47 -13.77 8.87
CA GLU A 690 -33.46 -13.08 7.57
C GLU A 690 -34.48 -13.68 6.60
N ALA A 691 -34.62 -15.01 6.59
CA ALA A 691 -35.59 -15.71 5.76
C ALA A 691 -37.04 -15.32 6.11
N ALA A 692 -37.32 -15.07 7.40
CA ALA A 692 -38.63 -14.63 7.86
C ALA A 692 -39.02 -13.22 7.36
N LEU A 693 -38.05 -12.40 6.95
CA LEU A 693 -38.29 -11.03 6.47
C LEU A 693 -38.78 -10.99 5.02
N ILE A 694 -38.40 -11.96 4.19
CA ILE A 694 -38.72 -11.96 2.76
C ILE A 694 -40.24 -11.94 2.52
N PRO A 695 -41.05 -12.83 3.12
CA PRO A 695 -42.50 -12.79 2.94
C PRO A 695 -43.12 -11.47 3.43
N ALA A 696 -42.64 -10.94 4.56
CA ALA A 696 -43.14 -9.68 5.12
C ALA A 696 -42.90 -8.49 4.17
N LEU A 697 -41.74 -8.46 3.51
CA LEU A 697 -41.40 -7.44 2.51
C LEU A 697 -42.23 -7.58 1.24
N ILE A 698 -42.41 -8.80 0.70
CA ILE A 698 -43.27 -9.03 -0.47
C ILE A 698 -44.71 -8.57 -0.18
N HIS A 699 -45.24 -8.87 1.00
CA HIS A 699 -46.56 -8.40 1.40
C HIS A 699 -46.64 -6.87 1.54
N ALA A 700 -45.61 -6.22 2.07
CA ALA A 700 -45.56 -4.76 2.15
C ALA A 700 -45.50 -4.10 0.76
N VAL A 701 -44.75 -4.70 -0.18
CA VAL A 701 -44.71 -4.29 -1.60
C VAL A 701 -46.09 -4.36 -2.23
N ASN A 702 -46.78 -5.50 -2.09
CA ASN A 702 -48.13 -5.69 -2.62
C ASN A 702 -49.14 -4.72 -1.99
N ASP A 703 -49.14 -4.53 -0.67
CA ASP A 703 -50.04 -3.56 -0.04
C ASP A 703 -49.73 -2.12 -0.48
N THR A 704 -48.49 -1.81 -0.85
CA THR A 704 -48.11 -0.49 -1.39
C THR A 704 -48.59 -0.30 -2.83
N GLU A 705 -48.52 -1.33 -3.67
CA GLU A 705 -49.07 -1.29 -5.03
C GLU A 705 -50.58 -1.07 -5.00
N ARG A 706 -51.32 -1.76 -4.12
CA ARG A 706 -52.76 -1.52 -3.95
C ARG A 706 -53.14 -0.09 -3.55
N ILE A 707 -52.25 0.65 -2.88
CA ILE A 707 -52.46 2.08 -2.62
C ILE A 707 -52.36 2.88 -3.94
N GLY A 708 -51.46 2.48 -4.83
CA GLY A 708 -51.39 2.94 -6.22
C GLY A 708 -52.71 2.75 -6.96
N ASP A 709 -53.27 1.53 -6.95
CA ASP A 709 -54.57 1.20 -7.57
C ASP A 709 -55.70 2.10 -7.05
N HIS A 710 -55.72 2.36 -5.74
CA HIS A 710 -56.73 3.24 -5.14
C HIS A 710 -56.53 4.70 -5.56
N SER A 711 -55.31 5.12 -5.89
CA SER A 711 -55.04 6.45 -6.48
C SER A 711 -55.62 6.55 -7.88
N GLU A 712 -55.49 5.50 -8.70
CA GLU A 712 -56.11 5.42 -10.03
C GLU A 712 -57.64 5.39 -9.92
N THR A 713 -58.19 4.62 -8.98
CA THR A 713 -59.64 4.58 -8.71
C THR A 713 -60.19 5.99 -8.40
N LEU A 714 -59.48 6.80 -7.61
CA LEU A 714 -59.85 8.19 -7.32
C LEU A 714 -59.82 9.08 -8.57
N VAL A 715 -58.87 8.85 -9.48
CA VAL A 715 -58.81 9.55 -10.77
C VAL A 715 -60.04 9.21 -11.62
N ASP A 716 -60.42 7.94 -11.71
CA ASP A 716 -61.60 7.52 -12.46
C ASP A 716 -62.91 8.06 -11.87
N LEU A 717 -63.03 8.07 -10.54
CA LEU A 717 -64.14 8.71 -9.84
C LEU A 717 -64.19 10.22 -10.10
N THR A 718 -63.02 10.87 -10.21
CA THR A 718 -62.94 12.29 -10.59
C THR A 718 -63.36 12.52 -12.03
N ARG A 719 -63.00 11.63 -12.96
CA ARG A 719 -63.42 11.70 -14.37
C ARG A 719 -64.93 11.62 -14.48
N MET A 720 -65.56 10.64 -13.82
CA MET A 720 -67.03 10.48 -13.78
C MET A 720 -67.71 11.71 -13.17
N LYS A 721 -67.20 12.23 -12.05
CA LYS A 721 -67.70 13.45 -11.43
C LYS A 721 -67.66 14.66 -12.38
N ARG A 722 -66.59 14.79 -13.18
CA ARG A 722 -66.38 15.93 -14.10
C ARG A 722 -67.16 15.80 -15.41
N SER A 723 -67.27 14.60 -15.98
CA SER A 723 -68.00 14.38 -17.24
C SER A 723 -69.48 14.68 -17.08
N ASP A 724 -70.03 14.28 -15.94
CA ASP A 724 -71.48 14.33 -15.68
C ASP A 724 -71.87 15.57 -14.86
N ASN A 725 -70.89 16.46 -14.60
CA ASN A 725 -71.02 17.73 -13.86
C ASN A 725 -71.67 17.58 -12.47
N HIS A 726 -71.41 16.45 -11.81
CA HIS A 726 -71.89 16.16 -10.47
C HIS A 726 -71.18 17.01 -9.41
N GLN A 727 -71.97 17.61 -8.51
CA GLN A 727 -71.44 18.44 -7.42
C GLN A 727 -71.66 17.79 -6.06
N LEU A 728 -70.57 17.65 -5.31
CA LEU A 728 -70.63 17.24 -3.92
C LEU A 728 -70.93 18.44 -3.02
N THR A 729 -71.73 18.20 -1.98
CA THR A 729 -71.96 19.17 -0.91
C THR A 729 -70.64 19.62 -0.27
N GLU A 730 -70.60 20.83 0.28
CA GLU A 730 -69.40 21.31 1.00
C GLU A 730 -69.03 20.40 2.18
N GLY A 731 -70.04 19.83 2.85
CA GLY A 731 -69.85 18.84 3.91
C GLY A 731 -69.10 17.60 3.42
N ALA A 732 -69.46 17.06 2.26
CA ALA A 732 -68.83 15.87 1.68
C ALA A 732 -67.37 16.15 1.31
N ASN A 733 -67.12 17.31 0.70
CA ASN A 733 -65.76 17.73 0.40
C ASN A 733 -64.91 17.95 1.66
N ARG A 734 -65.51 18.41 2.76
CA ARG A 734 -64.81 18.59 4.04
C ARG A 734 -64.45 17.23 4.67
N GLU A 735 -65.38 16.28 4.69
CA GLU A 735 -65.17 14.92 5.22
C GLU A 735 -64.04 14.20 4.48
N ILE A 736 -63.97 14.32 3.15
CA ILE A 736 -62.86 13.77 2.35
C ILE A 736 -61.52 14.40 2.71
N ARG A 737 -61.46 15.72 2.92
CA ARG A 737 -60.23 16.41 3.36
C ARG A 737 -59.79 15.99 4.76
N GLU A 738 -60.74 15.81 5.67
CA GLU A 738 -60.46 15.32 7.03
C GLU A 738 -59.90 13.89 6.98
N LEU A 739 -60.45 13.04 6.11
CA LEU A 739 -59.96 11.68 5.87
C LEU A 739 -58.56 11.67 5.27
N GLN A 740 -58.30 12.51 4.26
CA GLN A 740 -56.96 12.68 3.68
C GLN A 740 -55.94 13.09 4.75
N ALA A 741 -56.28 14.06 5.61
CA ALA A 741 -55.37 14.49 6.67
C ALA A 741 -55.03 13.37 7.68
N LEU A 742 -55.97 12.46 7.95
CA LEU A 742 -55.70 11.26 8.77
C LEU A 742 -54.77 10.28 8.05
N LEU A 743 -54.96 10.05 6.75
CA LEU A 743 -54.08 9.22 5.93
C LEU A 743 -52.67 9.78 5.84
N ASP A 744 -52.51 11.10 5.67
CA ASP A 744 -51.19 11.76 5.66
C ASP A 744 -50.42 11.48 6.95
N MET A 745 -51.10 11.53 8.10
CA MET A 745 -50.52 11.17 9.38
C MET A 745 -50.14 9.69 9.47
N GLN A 746 -50.92 8.78 8.88
CA GLN A 746 -50.55 7.36 8.80
C GLN A 746 -49.33 7.14 7.90
N PHE A 747 -49.28 7.74 6.71
CA PHE A 747 -48.12 7.67 5.81
C PHE A 747 -46.84 8.15 6.50
N ASP A 748 -46.91 9.31 7.17
CA ASP A 748 -45.77 9.87 7.91
C ASP A 748 -45.29 8.92 9.03
N ALA A 749 -46.22 8.31 9.75
CA ALA A 749 -45.89 7.34 10.79
C ALA A 749 -45.23 6.08 10.21
N VAL A 750 -45.77 5.51 9.12
CA VAL A 750 -45.18 4.36 8.40
C VAL A 750 -43.76 4.67 7.92
N LEU A 751 -43.56 5.84 7.30
CA LEU A 751 -42.25 6.25 6.79
C LEU A 751 -41.22 6.46 7.91
N ARG A 752 -41.64 6.90 9.11
CA ARG A 752 -40.77 6.96 10.30
C ARG A 752 -40.37 5.58 10.79
N VAL A 753 -41.25 4.58 10.71
CA VAL A 753 -40.88 3.18 11.03
C VAL A 753 -39.78 2.71 10.07
N PHE A 754 -39.96 2.87 8.76
CA PHE A 754 -38.98 2.42 7.76
C PHE A 754 -37.64 3.18 7.79
N HIS A 755 -37.66 4.51 7.94
CA HIS A 755 -36.45 5.33 7.81
C HIS A 755 -35.72 5.58 9.13
N ALA A 756 -36.45 5.81 10.22
CA ALA A 756 -35.88 6.16 11.52
C ALA A 756 -35.85 4.99 12.51
N GLY A 757 -36.53 3.88 12.20
CA GLY A 757 -36.62 2.71 13.08
C GLY A 757 -37.42 2.98 14.36
N GLU A 758 -38.33 3.97 14.33
CA GLU A 758 -39.18 4.34 15.48
C GLU A 758 -40.37 3.39 15.61
N LEU A 759 -40.17 2.24 16.25
CA LEU A 759 -41.18 1.17 16.38
C LEU A 759 -42.51 1.63 17.02
N ASP A 760 -42.48 2.63 17.92
CA ASP A 760 -43.69 3.15 18.55
C ASP A 760 -44.65 3.83 17.57
N GLN A 761 -44.18 4.26 16.39
CA GLN A 761 -45.03 4.84 15.35
C GLN A 761 -45.99 3.83 14.73
N ALA A 762 -45.69 2.53 14.77
CA ALA A 762 -46.63 1.50 14.31
C ALA A 762 -47.94 1.53 15.13
N LYS A 763 -47.86 1.83 16.44
CA LYS A 763 -49.05 2.01 17.29
C LYS A 763 -49.82 3.29 16.94
N THR A 764 -49.14 4.32 16.46
CA THR A 764 -49.78 5.56 15.98
C THR A 764 -50.64 5.27 14.75
N VAL A 765 -50.15 4.45 13.81
CA VAL A 765 -50.91 4.06 12.61
C VAL A 765 -52.23 3.38 12.98
N LEU A 766 -52.18 2.40 13.89
CA LEU A 766 -53.37 1.69 14.39
C LEU A 766 -54.39 2.64 15.05
N LYS A 767 -53.93 3.60 15.86
CA LYS A 767 -54.84 4.60 16.46
C LYS A 767 -55.50 5.49 15.41
N LYS A 768 -54.77 5.84 14.35
CA LYS A 768 -55.32 6.62 13.23
C LYS A 768 -56.30 5.82 12.40
N GLU A 769 -56.11 4.50 12.30
CA GLU A 769 -57.07 3.61 11.66
C GLU A 769 -58.43 3.61 12.39
N ASP A 770 -58.41 3.59 13.73
CA ASP A 770 -59.65 3.72 14.52
C ASP A 770 -60.34 5.09 14.35
N GLU A 771 -59.56 6.16 14.11
CA GLU A 771 -60.10 7.49 13.78
C GLU A 771 -60.70 7.52 12.37
N ILE A 772 -60.03 6.93 11.38
CA ILE A 772 -60.51 6.80 9.99
C ILE A 772 -61.82 6.02 9.94
N ASN A 773 -61.88 4.84 10.55
CA ASN A 773 -63.08 4.01 10.58
C ASN A 773 -64.28 4.69 11.26
N ARG A 774 -64.03 5.55 12.26
CA ARG A 774 -65.10 6.36 12.86
C ARG A 774 -65.54 7.46 11.91
N LEU A 775 -64.61 8.20 11.31
CA LEU A 775 -64.92 9.27 10.37
C LEU A 775 -65.69 8.76 9.14
N VAL A 776 -65.32 7.60 8.58
CA VAL A 776 -66.00 6.98 7.44
C VAL A 776 -67.44 6.61 7.80
N ARG A 777 -67.68 6.03 8.99
CA ARG A 777 -69.03 5.74 9.48
C ARG A 777 -69.86 7.01 9.66
N ASP A 778 -69.31 8.00 10.35
CA ASP A 778 -69.99 9.27 10.62
C ASP A 778 -70.32 10.03 9.31
N ALA A 779 -69.39 10.04 8.35
CA ALA A 779 -69.57 10.65 7.04
C ALA A 779 -70.61 9.92 6.19
N THR A 780 -70.66 8.57 6.28
CA THR A 780 -71.68 7.75 5.62
C THR A 780 -73.07 8.04 6.18
N GLU A 781 -73.24 8.09 7.50
CA GLU A 781 -74.51 8.46 8.13
C GLU A 781 -74.93 9.90 7.79
N ALA A 782 -73.98 10.84 7.80
CA ALA A 782 -74.23 12.22 7.40
C ALA A 782 -74.64 12.30 5.91
N HIS A 783 -74.12 11.40 5.07
CA HIS A 783 -74.51 11.31 3.68
C HIS A 783 -75.95 10.81 3.49
N VAL A 784 -76.36 9.77 4.23
CA VAL A 784 -77.76 9.29 4.21
C VAL A 784 -78.73 10.40 4.60
N ARG A 785 -78.41 11.18 5.65
CA ARG A 785 -79.24 12.33 6.06
C ARG A 785 -79.37 13.38 4.95
N ARG A 786 -78.28 13.69 4.24
CA ARG A 786 -78.29 14.63 3.09
C ARG A 786 -79.15 14.13 1.94
N LEU A 787 -79.16 12.81 1.69
CA LEU A 787 -80.03 12.19 0.68
C LEU A 787 -81.51 12.26 1.09
N GLU A 788 -81.83 11.93 2.35
CA GLU A 788 -83.21 12.02 2.89
C GLU A 788 -83.77 13.45 2.85
N GLN A 789 -82.91 14.45 3.04
CA GLN A 789 -83.26 15.87 3.02
C GLN A 789 -83.29 16.48 1.61
N GLY A 790 -82.90 15.73 0.57
CA GLY A 790 -82.84 16.22 -0.81
C GLY A 790 -81.70 17.22 -1.07
N GLU A 791 -80.69 17.26 -0.21
CA GLU A 791 -79.54 18.17 -0.30
C GLU A 791 -78.44 17.66 -1.26
N CYS A 792 -78.54 16.42 -1.73
CA CYS A 792 -77.57 15.76 -2.60
C CYS A 792 -78.24 14.92 -3.69
N GLU A 793 -77.62 14.87 -4.85
CA GLU A 793 -78.03 13.99 -5.97
C GLU A 793 -77.56 12.54 -5.72
N ILE A 794 -78.38 11.56 -6.13
CA ILE A 794 -78.08 10.13 -5.95
C ILE A 794 -76.73 9.73 -6.58
N HIS A 795 -76.48 10.17 -7.82
CA HIS A 795 -75.23 9.84 -8.53
C HIS A 795 -74.00 10.46 -7.85
N SER A 796 -74.11 11.73 -7.41
CA SER A 796 -73.08 12.38 -6.58
C SER A 796 -72.82 11.60 -5.27
N GLY A 797 -73.85 10.99 -4.70
CA GLY A 797 -73.76 10.17 -3.50
C GLY A 797 -73.03 8.85 -3.68
N VAL A 798 -73.24 8.15 -4.80
CA VAL A 798 -72.49 6.93 -5.13
C VAL A 798 -71.00 7.23 -5.25
N ILE A 799 -70.64 8.29 -5.99
CA ILE A 799 -69.23 8.73 -6.14
C ILE A 799 -68.62 9.05 -4.77
N PHE A 800 -69.36 9.73 -3.89
CA PHE A 800 -68.88 10.04 -2.54
C PHE A 800 -68.56 8.80 -1.72
N LEU A 801 -69.46 7.81 -1.71
CA LEU A 801 -69.26 6.56 -0.97
C LEU A 801 -68.08 5.77 -1.52
N GLU A 802 -67.93 5.69 -2.85
CA GLU A 802 -66.78 5.01 -3.46
C GLU A 802 -65.44 5.69 -3.14
N VAL A 803 -65.40 7.03 -3.08
CA VAL A 803 -64.21 7.76 -2.62
C VAL A 803 -63.90 7.46 -1.16
N LEU A 804 -64.91 7.46 -0.27
CA LEU A 804 -64.71 7.10 1.14
C LEU A 804 -64.14 5.68 1.26
N THR A 805 -64.70 4.72 0.54
CA THR A 805 -64.22 3.32 0.54
C THR A 805 -62.80 3.21 -0.03
N ALA A 806 -62.46 3.93 -1.09
CA ALA A 806 -61.11 3.92 -1.64
C ALA A 806 -60.09 4.45 -0.62
N LEU A 807 -60.39 5.56 0.05
CA LEU A 807 -59.53 6.15 1.08
C LEU A 807 -59.45 5.31 2.37
N GLU A 808 -60.56 4.70 2.80
CA GLU A 808 -60.57 3.73 3.90
C GLU A 808 -59.64 2.54 3.60
N ARG A 809 -59.73 1.97 2.39
CA ARG A 809 -58.86 0.86 1.98
C ARG A 809 -57.39 1.23 1.94
N VAL A 810 -57.04 2.48 1.62
CA VAL A 810 -55.66 2.98 1.74
C VAL A 810 -55.20 2.93 3.20
N GLY A 811 -56.06 3.32 4.14
CA GLY A 811 -55.78 3.21 5.58
C GLY A 811 -55.53 1.76 6.02
N ASP A 812 -56.38 0.83 5.58
CA ASP A 812 -56.18 -0.61 5.81
C ASP A 812 -54.83 -1.10 5.30
N ARG A 813 -54.43 -0.68 4.08
CA ARG A 813 -53.14 -1.05 3.49
C ARG A 813 -51.99 -0.51 4.33
N LEU A 814 -52.06 0.75 4.78
CA LEU A 814 -51.04 1.36 5.63
C LEU A 814 -50.92 0.67 6.98
N THR A 815 -52.03 0.23 7.56
CA THR A 815 -52.05 -0.57 8.79
C THR A 815 -51.32 -1.89 8.61
N ASN A 816 -51.63 -2.64 7.54
CA ASN A 816 -50.94 -3.88 7.20
C ASN A 816 -49.43 -3.68 6.99
N ILE A 817 -49.04 -2.58 6.35
CA ILE A 817 -47.62 -2.23 6.15
C ILE A 817 -46.96 -1.94 7.50
N ALA A 818 -47.60 -1.17 8.38
CA ALA A 818 -47.06 -0.78 9.69
C ALA A 818 -46.81 -1.98 10.62
N GLU A 819 -47.77 -2.92 10.70
CA GLU A 819 -47.64 -4.13 11.50
C GLU A 819 -46.43 -4.96 11.07
N ARG A 820 -46.24 -5.12 9.76
CA ARG A 820 -45.10 -5.85 9.20
C ARG A 820 -43.80 -5.07 9.35
N ALA A 821 -43.81 -3.75 9.15
CA ALA A 821 -42.63 -2.89 9.30
C ALA A 821 -42.05 -2.94 10.72
N GLY A 822 -42.90 -3.04 11.75
CA GLY A 822 -42.47 -3.23 13.14
C GLY A 822 -41.68 -4.54 13.32
N ALA A 823 -42.20 -5.65 12.82
CA ALA A 823 -41.51 -6.95 12.85
C ALA A 823 -40.22 -6.96 12.01
N ILE A 824 -40.24 -6.28 10.85
CA ILE A 824 -39.09 -6.14 9.96
C ILE A 824 -37.95 -5.39 10.64
N ILE A 825 -38.22 -4.22 11.21
CA ILE A 825 -37.20 -3.37 11.85
C ILE A 825 -36.63 -4.05 13.10
N GLN A 826 -37.46 -4.73 13.91
CA GLN A 826 -37.03 -5.40 15.13
C GLN A 826 -36.04 -6.55 14.88
N THR A 827 -36.11 -7.16 13.70
CA THR A 827 -35.22 -8.26 13.31
C THR A 827 -33.89 -7.76 12.73
N VAL A 828 -33.89 -6.55 12.17
CA VAL A 828 -32.73 -5.93 11.52
C VAL A 828 -31.86 -5.10 12.49
N GLN A 829 -32.46 -4.57 13.56
CA GLN A 829 -31.77 -3.85 14.64
C GLN A 829 -31.03 -4.79 15.59
#